data_AF-A0A833HJL5-F1
#
_entry.id   AF-A0A833HJL5-F1
#
_cell.length_a   1.000
_cell.length_b   1.000
_cell.length_c   1.000
_cell.angle_alpha   90.00
_cell.angle_beta   90.00
_cell.angle_gamma   90.00
#
_symmetry.space_group_name_H-M   'P 1'
#
loop_
_entity.id
_entity.type
_entity.pdbx_description
1 polymer ?
#
loop_
_entity_poly.entity_id
_entity_poly.type
_entity_poly.pdbx_seq_one_letter_code
_entity_poly.pdbx_strand_id
1 'polypeptide(L)'
;MVAILARSAHPHDRQRDASRQPLSRAGGGARPGSQLRARSAPHRPHRRPRRASGPAPRAAALAWAPGRELAVGRRCVGPPAPARGVALVHARGRPAAAVPARCERVALCGRVLLTHDKIAVVDFGGQYAHLIATKIRRLHVLAEIRQPDDPLEAFLPYRGIVISGSPSLSSFGEDSGYTKAIYDLEVPILGFCFGHQEIAKHYGGTVVHGGREWGPADLHVTREHPLFAGLGRVEPVWMSHFDSVTAVGPEFEELGHTTIGATGASHRFAAIGSDRLRRYGFQFHPEVDDTVHGAEMIANFVLGICGCRPTWTMERWVEEEIEALRARVGPRSVFLLASGGVDSTVAAKLLARALGPERVHLLHVDNGLMRKDESRQVVALLDELGLGANLTFVDASETFLDALAGVVEPERKRRIIGDTFIEVFEREARRLGIEGHLLAQGTIYPDTIETGGTKRADTIKTHHNRVPVIREMIAAGRVVEPLAELYKVEVRELGERLGVPREAIWRHPFPGPGLGVRLLCSTGEEDRAHFDELEPRLAEVARRLRIEALALPIRSVGVKADLRSYEHPVLLTSEEPWERLIEAAATFYSEVPHVNRCLWWRGEGSVRSARPLAATVTRDRLDLLREADARVMAGLRRHGLYDSIWQCPTVLVPLEIDGRGRELAIVRPVHSERAMTATPARLTPALIDELRAGLLALPGVAGLALDLTTKPPGTIEWE
;
A
#
# COMPACT_ATOMS: atom_id res chain seq x y z
N MET A 1 0.46 -13.31 -5.81
CA MET A 1 1.44 -14.42 -5.92
C MET A 1 2.80 -13.85 -6.24
N VAL A 2 3.83 -14.45 -5.67
CA VAL A 2 5.20 -13.95 -5.60
C VAL A 2 6.10 -14.86 -6.42
N ALA A 3 7.13 -14.28 -7.03
CA ALA A 3 8.24 -14.95 -7.67
C ALA A 3 8.88 -16.06 -6.82
N ILE A 4 9.19 -17.20 -7.44
CA ILE A 4 10.54 -17.77 -7.63
C ILE A 4 10.39 -19.14 -8.31
N LEU A 5 10.68 -19.19 -9.61
CA LEU A 5 11.33 -20.28 -10.35
C LEU A 5 12.04 -19.54 -11.50
N ALA A 6 13.36 -19.43 -11.52
CA ALA A 6 14.16 -20.39 -12.26
C ALA A 6 15.62 -20.36 -11.78
N ARG A 7 16.13 -21.55 -11.48
CA ARG A 7 17.55 -21.82 -11.33
C ARG A 7 18.21 -21.88 -12.71
N SER A 8 19.35 -21.20 -12.79
CA SER A 8 20.55 -21.50 -13.57
C SER A 8 20.55 -22.80 -14.39
N ALA A 9 20.61 -22.65 -15.71
CA ALA A 9 21.13 -23.66 -16.63
C ALA A 9 22.39 -23.10 -17.31
N HIS A 10 23.55 -23.68 -16.99
CA HIS A 10 24.78 -23.54 -17.76
C HIS A 10 24.59 -24.19 -19.14
N PRO A 11 25.04 -23.58 -20.25
CA PRO A 11 25.33 -24.34 -21.46
C PRO A 11 26.77 -24.86 -21.39
N HIS A 12 26.88 -26.19 -21.39
CA HIS A 12 28.12 -26.90 -21.65
C HIS A 12 28.54 -26.70 -23.11
N ASP A 13 29.81 -26.33 -23.23
CA ASP A 13 30.66 -26.35 -24.41
C ASP A 13 30.76 -27.77 -25.01
N ARG A 14 30.41 -27.94 -26.29
CA ARG A 14 30.85 -29.07 -27.14
C ARG A 14 30.98 -28.66 -28.62
N GLN A 15 32.23 -28.69 -29.04
CA GLN A 15 32.81 -28.69 -30.39
C GLN A 15 32.12 -29.58 -31.44
N ARG A 16 32.15 -29.09 -32.69
CA ARG A 16 32.42 -29.78 -33.99
C ARG A 16 32.30 -28.71 -35.09
N ASP A 17 33.36 -28.06 -35.57
CA ASP A 17 34.46 -28.48 -36.44
C ASP A 17 34.10 -28.61 -37.94
N ALA A 18 35.05 -28.12 -38.77
CA ALA A 18 35.26 -28.29 -40.21
C ALA A 18 34.72 -27.27 -41.24
N SER A 19 35.56 -26.26 -41.49
CA SER A 19 36.28 -26.03 -42.77
C SER A 19 35.57 -25.48 -44.03
N ARG A 20 36.02 -24.32 -44.55
CA ARG A 20 36.96 -24.16 -45.70
C ARG A 20 37.04 -22.69 -46.17
N GLN A 21 38.27 -22.26 -46.47
CA GLN A 21 38.72 -20.94 -46.97
C GLN A 21 38.49 -20.76 -48.50
N PRO A 22 39.17 -19.82 -49.21
CA PRO A 22 38.94 -18.36 -49.33
C PRO A 22 38.85 -17.94 -50.82
N LEU A 23 38.69 -16.65 -51.15
CA LEU A 23 39.19 -16.07 -52.41
C LEU A 23 39.30 -14.53 -52.34
N SER A 24 40.26 -14.03 -53.12
CA SER A 24 41.01 -12.78 -52.98
C SER A 24 40.67 -11.70 -54.03
N ARG A 25 41.16 -10.47 -53.78
CA ARG A 25 41.67 -9.44 -54.74
C ARG A 25 40.60 -8.60 -55.50
N ALA A 26 40.77 -7.32 -55.86
CA ALA A 26 41.87 -6.34 -55.79
C ALA A 26 41.40 -4.91 -56.19
N GLY A 27 42.20 -3.88 -55.83
CA GLY A 27 42.44 -2.62 -56.59
C GLY A 27 41.66 -1.38 -56.16
N GLY A 28 42.22 -0.16 -55.99
CA GLY A 28 43.57 0.39 -56.14
C GLY A 28 43.51 1.91 -56.39
N GLY A 29 44.44 2.68 -55.79
CA GLY A 29 44.83 4.07 -56.15
C GLY A 29 44.09 5.21 -55.42
N ALA A 30 44.67 6.34 -55.00
CA ALA A 30 46.04 6.85 -54.96
C ALA A 30 46.10 8.07 -53.99
N ARG A 31 47.26 8.30 -53.34
CA ARG A 31 47.64 9.55 -52.63
C ARG A 31 48.58 10.37 -53.54
N PRO A 32 48.93 11.65 -53.22
CA PRO A 32 50.04 11.97 -52.30
C PRO A 32 49.78 13.20 -51.39
N GLY A 33 50.22 13.23 -50.13
CA GLY A 33 51.50 13.81 -49.68
C GLY A 33 51.19 14.99 -48.72
N SER A 34 51.90 15.31 -47.64
CA SER A 34 53.21 14.89 -47.14
C SER A 34 53.48 15.52 -45.76
N GLN A 35 54.20 14.77 -44.89
CA GLN A 35 55.21 15.21 -43.89
C GLN A 35 54.77 15.88 -42.55
N LEU A 36 55.39 15.63 -41.37
CA LEU A 36 56.41 14.69 -40.88
C LEU A 36 56.61 14.88 -39.34
N ARG A 37 57.18 13.85 -38.68
CA ARG A 37 57.87 13.76 -37.35
C ARG A 37 56.98 13.50 -36.12
N ALA A 38 56.99 12.34 -35.44
CA ALA A 38 58.02 11.42 -34.88
C ALA A 38 58.15 11.59 -33.34
N ARG A 39 57.70 10.57 -32.55
CA ARG A 39 58.45 9.72 -31.58
C ARG A 39 59.23 10.51 -30.50
N SER A 40 59.11 10.28 -29.19
CA SER A 40 59.33 9.01 -28.44
C SER A 40 59.20 9.27 -26.92
N ALA A 41 58.78 8.26 -26.14
CA ALA A 41 59.04 8.14 -24.69
C ALA A 41 60.38 7.39 -24.46
N PRO A 42 60.87 7.04 -23.23
CA PRO A 42 60.51 7.42 -21.85
C PRO A 42 61.74 7.76 -20.94
N HIS A 43 61.55 8.30 -19.72
CA HIS A 43 62.29 7.89 -18.49
C HIS A 43 61.81 8.60 -17.19
N ARG A 44 61.76 7.80 -16.12
CA ARG A 44 61.58 8.04 -14.66
C ARG A 44 62.89 8.62 -14.01
N PRO A 45 63.07 8.73 -12.66
CA PRO A 45 62.19 9.02 -11.49
C PRO A 45 62.84 9.96 -10.39
N HIS A 46 62.09 10.33 -9.34
CA HIS A 46 62.60 10.68 -7.99
C HIS A 46 61.64 10.05 -6.94
N ARG A 47 62.03 9.07 -6.07
CA ARG A 47 62.66 9.14 -4.71
C ARG A 47 61.98 10.18 -3.79
N ARG A 48 61.54 9.94 -2.54
CA ARG A 48 61.75 8.98 -1.40
C ARG A 48 60.71 9.36 -0.28
N PRO A 49 60.62 8.74 0.93
CA PRO A 49 61.21 7.50 1.46
C PRO A 49 60.19 6.57 2.19
N ARG A 50 60.73 5.50 2.80
CA ARG A 50 60.13 4.34 3.49
C ARG A 50 60.52 4.32 4.98
N ARG A 51 59.70 3.60 5.78
CA ARG A 51 59.97 2.76 7.00
C ARG A 51 59.97 3.37 8.42
N ALA A 52 59.10 2.83 9.29
CA ALA A 52 59.36 1.90 10.44
C ALA A 52 57.99 1.62 11.13
N SER A 53 57.44 0.42 11.36
CA SER A 53 57.81 -0.85 12.03
C SER A 53 57.73 -0.87 13.58
N GLY A 54 56.54 -1.25 14.09
CA GLY A 54 56.26 -2.02 15.34
C GLY A 54 56.55 -1.42 16.72
N PRO A 55 56.09 -2.02 17.85
CA PRO A 55 55.35 -3.28 18.00
C PRO A 55 54.06 -3.21 18.89
N ALA A 56 53.31 -4.31 18.88
CA ALA A 56 52.22 -4.63 19.82
C ALA A 56 52.73 -4.98 21.23
N PRO A 57 51.82 -5.06 22.22
CA PRO A 57 51.96 -6.04 23.30
C PRO A 57 50.79 -7.05 23.33
N ARG A 58 51.17 -8.28 23.67
CA ARG A 58 50.32 -9.45 23.93
C ARG A 58 49.82 -9.46 25.38
N ALA A 59 48.63 -10.02 25.54
CA ALA A 59 48.17 -10.95 26.58
C ALA A 59 48.07 -10.50 28.05
N ALA A 60 46.83 -10.56 28.57
CA ALA A 60 46.55 -11.28 29.81
C ALA A 60 45.12 -11.84 29.76
N ALA A 61 45.05 -13.17 29.72
CA ALA A 61 43.85 -13.93 30.00
C ALA A 61 43.62 -13.96 31.52
N LEU A 62 42.38 -13.79 31.98
CA LEU A 62 41.95 -14.24 33.30
C LEU A 62 40.54 -14.83 33.17
N ALA A 63 40.50 -16.15 33.32
CA ALA A 63 39.31 -16.94 33.55
C ALA A 63 38.78 -16.67 34.97
N TRP A 64 37.48 -16.55 35.15
CA TRP A 64 36.87 -16.90 36.43
C TRP A 64 35.39 -17.30 36.32
N ALA A 65 35.13 -18.54 36.74
CA ALA A 65 33.90 -19.05 37.30
C ALA A 65 34.33 -20.19 38.26
N PRO A 66 33.50 -20.70 39.18
CA PRO A 66 32.32 -20.16 39.86
C PRO A 66 32.44 -20.28 41.41
N GLY A 67 31.49 -19.71 42.19
CA GLY A 67 31.27 -20.20 43.55
C GLY A 67 30.65 -19.25 44.59
N ARG A 68 29.43 -19.63 45.00
CA ARG A 68 28.84 -19.65 46.36
C ARG A 68 28.47 -18.35 47.09
N GLU A 69 27.16 -18.25 47.32
CA GLU A 69 26.48 -18.16 48.62
C GLU A 69 27.28 -17.62 49.82
N LEU A 70 26.77 -16.55 50.43
CA LEU A 70 26.33 -16.56 51.83
C LEU A 70 25.45 -15.36 52.15
N ALA A 71 24.35 -15.67 52.83
CA ALA A 71 23.32 -14.77 53.31
C ALA A 71 23.71 -14.06 54.62
N VAL A 72 23.26 -12.82 54.82
CA VAL A 72 22.76 -12.30 56.11
C VAL A 72 21.81 -11.11 55.84
N GLY A 73 20.58 -11.15 56.37
CA GLY A 73 19.66 -9.99 56.35
C GLY A 73 18.26 -10.29 56.87
N ARG A 74 18.03 -10.02 58.16
CA ARG A 74 16.83 -10.24 59.02
C ARG A 74 15.52 -9.64 58.45
N ARG A 75 14.42 -10.42 58.38
CA ARG A 75 13.23 -10.52 59.28
C ARG A 75 12.39 -9.25 59.54
N CYS A 76 11.09 -9.31 59.16
CA CYS A 76 9.86 -8.95 59.91
C CYS A 76 8.65 -9.63 59.18
N VAL A 77 8.06 -10.73 59.67
CA VAL A 77 6.80 -10.91 60.47
C VAL A 77 5.56 -10.24 59.80
N GLY A 78 4.57 -10.97 59.25
CA GLY A 78 3.54 -11.82 59.90
C GLY A 78 2.44 -12.32 58.90
N PRO A 79 1.38 -13.04 59.33
CA PRO A 79 1.02 -14.39 58.84
C PRO A 79 -0.48 -14.55 58.40
N PRO A 80 -1.11 -15.75 58.38
CA PRO A 80 -0.94 -16.89 57.45
C PRO A 80 -2.26 -17.46 56.87
N ALA A 81 -2.16 -18.40 55.92
CA ALA A 81 -3.22 -19.34 55.54
C ALA A 81 -3.22 -20.61 56.42
N PRO A 82 -4.33 -21.35 56.57
CA PRO A 82 -4.32 -22.67 57.20
C PRO A 82 -4.29 -23.82 56.18
N ALA A 83 -3.56 -24.87 56.56
CA ALA A 83 -3.49 -26.18 55.91
C ALA A 83 -4.01 -27.28 56.85
N ARG A 84 -4.40 -28.44 56.28
CA ARG A 84 -4.41 -29.83 56.83
C ARG A 84 -5.01 -30.73 55.71
N GLY A 85 -4.38 -31.77 55.16
CA GLY A 85 -3.85 -33.01 55.77
C GLY A 85 -5.02 -33.99 56.02
N VAL A 86 -5.08 -35.29 55.66
CA VAL A 86 -4.06 -36.36 55.51
C VAL A 86 -4.72 -37.61 54.85
N ALA A 87 -3.90 -38.50 54.26
CA ALA A 87 -3.92 -39.99 54.33
C ALA A 87 -4.41 -40.87 53.13
N LEU A 88 -3.50 -41.79 52.75
CA LEU A 88 -3.55 -42.93 51.81
C LEU A 88 -4.46 -44.10 52.27
N VAL A 89 -4.90 -44.98 51.33
CA VAL A 89 -4.58 -46.44 51.24
C VAL A 89 -5.11 -47.04 49.89
N HIS A 90 -4.34 -47.99 49.32
CA HIS A 90 -4.57 -48.78 48.09
C HIS A 90 -5.78 -49.75 48.10
N ALA A 91 -6.40 -50.01 46.93
CA ALA A 91 -6.51 -51.36 46.32
C ALA A 91 -7.29 -51.40 44.96
N ARG A 92 -6.63 -52.06 44.01
CA ARG A 92 -6.99 -52.68 42.70
C ARG A 92 -8.47 -52.91 42.31
N GLY A 93 -8.75 -52.69 41.02
CA GLY A 93 -9.80 -53.42 40.27
C GLY A 93 -10.47 -52.63 39.12
N ARG A 94 -10.02 -52.81 37.87
CA ARG A 94 -10.78 -52.53 36.62
C ARG A 94 -11.65 -53.77 36.29
N PRO A 95 -12.77 -53.70 35.50
CA PRO A 95 -12.86 -52.93 34.25
C PRO A 95 -14.23 -52.30 33.85
N ALA A 96 -14.15 -51.51 32.77
CA ALA A 96 -15.13 -51.26 31.69
C ALA A 96 -16.39 -50.39 31.90
N ALA A 97 -16.35 -49.26 31.18
CA ALA A 97 -17.40 -48.59 30.40
C ALA A 97 -18.73 -48.14 31.05
N ALA A 98 -18.87 -46.81 31.24
CA ALA A 98 -20.00 -45.99 30.76
C ALA A 98 -19.79 -44.49 31.14
N VAL A 99 -20.04 -43.60 30.18
CA VAL A 99 -20.14 -42.12 30.22
C VAL A 99 -21.41 -41.71 31.03
N PRO A 100 -21.60 -40.49 31.63
CA PRO A 100 -20.95 -39.19 31.40
C PRO A 100 -20.42 -38.45 32.64
N ALA A 101 -19.32 -37.70 32.47
CA ALA A 101 -18.89 -36.69 33.43
C ALA A 101 -19.57 -35.35 33.10
N ARG A 102 -20.33 -34.86 34.08
CA ARG A 102 -20.81 -33.49 34.20
C ARG A 102 -19.62 -32.53 34.10
N CYS A 103 -19.63 -31.66 33.09
CA CYS A 103 -18.76 -30.48 33.09
C CYS A 103 -19.46 -29.42 33.94
N GLU A 104 -18.91 -29.17 35.14
CA GLU A 104 -19.36 -28.13 36.04
C GLU A 104 -19.21 -26.76 35.36
N ARG A 105 -20.33 -26.12 35.08
CA ARG A 105 -20.40 -24.68 34.81
C ARG A 105 -19.95 -23.95 36.06
N VAL A 106 -18.70 -23.48 36.07
CA VAL A 106 -18.30 -22.37 36.93
C VAL A 106 -19.05 -21.14 36.41
N ALA A 107 -20.08 -20.75 37.17
CA ALA A 107 -20.77 -19.48 36.99
C ALA A 107 -19.79 -18.35 37.31
N LEU A 108 -19.17 -17.79 36.27
CA LEU A 108 -18.52 -16.49 36.32
C LEU A 108 -19.57 -15.40 36.09
N CYS A 109 -19.57 -14.47 37.02
CA CYS A 109 -20.48 -13.35 37.17
C CYS A 109 -20.64 -12.55 35.86
N GLY A 110 -21.89 -12.17 35.56
CA GLY A 110 -22.30 -11.57 34.30
C GLY A 110 -21.66 -10.21 34.00
N ARG A 111 -20.83 -10.20 32.96
CA ARG A 111 -20.90 -9.22 31.88
C ARG A 111 -20.97 -10.01 30.59
N VAL A 112 -22.15 -10.06 29.96
CA VAL A 112 -22.25 -10.52 28.58
C VAL A 112 -21.51 -9.49 27.75
N LEU A 113 -20.25 -9.75 27.39
CA LEU A 113 -19.66 -9.10 26.22
C LEU A 113 -20.62 -9.42 25.08
N LEU A 114 -21.33 -8.41 24.58
CA LEU A 114 -22.29 -8.58 23.49
C LEU A 114 -21.47 -8.94 22.26
N THR A 115 -21.28 -10.23 21.99
CA THR A 115 -20.50 -10.68 20.85
C THR A 115 -21.23 -10.30 19.57
N HIS A 116 -20.62 -9.45 18.74
CA HIS A 116 -21.09 -9.16 17.39
C HIS A 116 -21.21 -10.45 16.58
N ASP A 117 -22.24 -10.55 15.76
CA ASP A 117 -22.32 -11.61 14.75
C ASP A 117 -21.19 -11.38 13.74
N LYS A 118 -20.45 -12.45 13.40
CA LYS A 118 -19.25 -12.36 12.55
C LYS A 118 -19.40 -13.18 11.28
N ILE A 119 -18.78 -12.71 10.19
CA ILE A 119 -18.54 -13.46 8.95
C ILE A 119 -17.04 -13.69 8.74
N ALA A 120 -16.66 -14.91 8.39
CA ALA A 120 -15.29 -15.21 7.95
C ALA A 120 -15.14 -14.93 6.46
N VAL A 121 -14.06 -14.28 6.07
CA VAL A 121 -13.66 -14.12 4.66
C VAL A 121 -12.36 -14.88 4.45
N VAL A 122 -12.40 -16.01 3.74
CA VAL A 122 -11.21 -16.82 3.45
C VAL A 122 -10.46 -16.18 2.27
N ASP A 123 -9.22 -15.79 2.50
CA ASP A 123 -8.42 -15.04 1.53
C ASP A 123 -7.56 -15.94 0.62
N PHE A 124 -7.97 -16.09 -0.64
CA PHE A 124 -7.19 -16.72 -1.70
C PHE A 124 -6.56 -15.72 -2.69
N GLY A 125 -6.74 -14.41 -2.48
CA GLY A 125 -6.56 -13.39 -3.53
C GLY A 125 -6.22 -11.97 -3.05
N GLY A 126 -5.75 -11.79 -1.81
CA GLY A 126 -5.28 -10.55 -1.19
C GLY A 126 -6.27 -9.39 -1.26
N GLN A 127 -6.27 -8.68 -2.39
CA GLN A 127 -7.05 -7.46 -2.60
C GLN A 127 -8.57 -7.69 -2.55
N TYR A 128 -9.06 -8.83 -3.04
CA TYR A 128 -10.50 -9.14 -3.05
C TYR A 128 -11.05 -9.43 -1.65
N ALA A 129 -10.31 -10.13 -0.79
CA ALA A 129 -10.74 -10.42 0.57
C ALA A 129 -11.00 -9.14 1.38
N HIS A 130 -10.12 -8.13 1.25
CA HIS A 130 -10.34 -6.84 1.90
C HIS A 130 -11.59 -6.11 1.39
N LEU A 131 -11.93 -6.23 0.10
CA LEU A 131 -13.16 -5.66 -0.43
C LEU A 131 -14.40 -6.31 0.13
N ILE A 132 -14.41 -7.65 0.15
CA ILE A 132 -15.51 -8.45 0.69
C ILE A 132 -15.73 -8.05 2.14
N ALA A 133 -14.68 -8.07 2.96
CA ALA A 133 -14.75 -7.68 4.36
C ALA A 133 -15.26 -6.24 4.53
N THR A 134 -14.80 -5.30 3.69
CA THR A 134 -15.28 -3.91 3.71
C THR A 134 -16.78 -3.80 3.37
N LYS A 135 -17.26 -4.49 2.32
CA LYS A 135 -18.68 -4.47 1.95
C LYS A 135 -19.55 -5.10 3.03
N ILE A 136 -19.10 -6.18 3.69
CA ILE A 136 -19.81 -6.79 4.82
C ILE A 136 -19.88 -5.84 6.02
N ARG A 137 -18.78 -5.17 6.37
CA ARG A 137 -18.74 -4.22 7.49
C ARG A 137 -19.61 -2.98 7.29
N ARG A 138 -19.82 -2.55 6.04
CA ARG A 138 -20.81 -1.50 5.70
C ARG A 138 -22.25 -1.89 6.03
N LEU A 139 -22.53 -3.19 6.17
CA LEU A 139 -23.81 -3.72 6.64
C LEU A 139 -23.90 -3.79 8.17
N HIS A 140 -22.93 -3.21 8.88
CA HIS A 140 -22.80 -3.27 10.34
C HIS A 140 -22.65 -4.70 10.88
N VAL A 141 -22.03 -5.60 10.11
CA VAL A 141 -21.68 -6.96 10.55
C VAL A 141 -20.17 -7.09 10.56
N LEU A 142 -19.61 -7.65 11.63
CA LEU A 142 -18.16 -7.80 11.75
C LEU A 142 -17.66 -8.84 10.73
N ALA A 143 -16.71 -8.45 9.88
CA ALA A 143 -16.02 -9.35 8.98
C ALA A 143 -14.56 -9.49 9.39
N GLU A 144 -14.06 -10.73 9.44
CA GLU A 144 -12.68 -11.06 9.73
C GLU A 144 -12.08 -11.90 8.60
N ILE A 145 -10.91 -11.48 8.11
CA ILE A 145 -10.15 -12.22 7.11
C ILE A 145 -9.46 -13.41 7.78
N ARG A 146 -9.62 -14.59 7.19
CA ARG A 146 -9.03 -15.86 7.61
C ARG A 146 -8.10 -16.40 6.54
N GLN A 147 -7.05 -17.08 6.98
CA GLN A 147 -6.11 -17.72 6.05
C GLN A 147 -6.70 -19.04 5.55
N PRO A 148 -6.43 -19.44 4.30
CA PRO A 148 -6.91 -20.70 3.75
C PRO A 148 -6.54 -21.93 4.61
N ASP A 149 -5.37 -21.92 5.24
CA ASP A 149 -4.83 -23.01 6.06
C ASP A 149 -5.18 -22.89 7.56
N ASP A 150 -6.00 -21.91 7.95
CA ASP A 150 -6.50 -21.81 9.33
C ASP A 150 -7.23 -23.11 9.73
N PRO A 151 -7.08 -23.59 10.98
CA PRO A 151 -7.71 -24.83 11.42
C PRO A 151 -9.23 -24.68 11.53
N LEU A 152 -9.97 -25.78 11.46
CA LEU A 152 -11.45 -25.78 11.46
C LEU A 152 -12.02 -25.03 12.68
N GLU A 153 -11.38 -25.16 13.83
CA GLU A 153 -11.78 -24.52 15.09
C GLU A 153 -11.83 -23.00 14.98
N ALA A 154 -10.99 -22.40 14.12
CA ALA A 154 -10.99 -20.97 13.88
C ALA A 154 -12.28 -20.50 13.21
N PHE A 155 -12.99 -21.39 12.49
CA PHE A 155 -14.21 -21.06 11.73
C PHE A 155 -15.52 -21.26 12.53
N LEU A 156 -15.46 -21.94 13.68
CA LEU A 156 -16.64 -22.22 14.52
C LEU A 156 -17.39 -20.98 15.04
N PRO A 157 -16.73 -19.85 15.35
CA PRO A 157 -17.43 -18.67 15.87
C PRO A 157 -18.29 -17.90 14.84
N TYR A 158 -18.19 -18.21 13.55
CA TYR A 158 -18.83 -17.42 12.49
C TYR A 158 -20.25 -17.85 12.19
N ARG A 159 -21.07 -16.90 11.77
CA ARG A 159 -22.45 -17.14 11.31
C ARG A 159 -22.55 -17.54 9.84
N GLY A 160 -21.49 -17.31 9.08
CA GLY A 160 -21.35 -17.63 7.66
C GLY A 160 -19.91 -17.42 7.20
N ILE A 161 -19.57 -18.02 6.06
CA ILE A 161 -18.24 -17.99 5.47
C ILE A 161 -18.34 -17.50 4.03
N VAL A 162 -17.44 -16.60 3.63
CA VAL A 162 -17.25 -16.18 2.25
C VAL A 162 -15.87 -16.63 1.79
N ILE A 163 -15.80 -17.33 0.66
CA ILE A 163 -14.55 -17.78 0.04
C ILE A 163 -14.23 -16.85 -1.13
N SER A 164 -13.11 -16.12 -1.05
CA SER A 164 -12.76 -15.14 -2.08
C SER A 164 -12.33 -15.75 -3.41
N GLY A 165 -12.21 -14.92 -4.44
CA GLY A 165 -11.49 -15.27 -5.67
C GLY A 165 -9.98 -15.47 -5.44
N SER A 166 -9.31 -16.07 -6.42
CA SER A 166 -7.86 -16.33 -6.43
C SER A 166 -7.27 -16.08 -7.82
N PRO A 167 -5.99 -15.66 -7.94
CA PRO A 167 -5.26 -15.74 -9.20
C PRO A 167 -4.88 -17.18 -9.60
N SER A 168 -5.00 -18.16 -8.67
CA SER A 168 -4.72 -19.56 -8.96
C SER A 168 -5.79 -20.21 -9.83
N LEU A 169 -5.38 -21.20 -10.61
CA LEU A 169 -6.26 -21.98 -11.47
C LEU A 169 -6.77 -23.19 -10.69
N SER A 170 -8.05 -23.18 -10.32
CA SER A 170 -8.68 -24.30 -9.61
C SER A 170 -8.50 -25.60 -10.41
N SER A 171 -8.64 -25.58 -11.74
CA SER A 171 -8.56 -26.75 -12.64
C SER A 171 -7.25 -27.55 -12.57
N PHE A 172 -6.15 -26.95 -12.07
CA PHE A 172 -4.82 -27.58 -12.03
C PHE A 172 -4.41 -28.14 -10.65
N GLY A 173 -5.31 -28.19 -9.67
CA GLY A 173 -5.02 -28.83 -8.38
C GLY A 173 -4.15 -28.00 -7.42
N GLU A 174 -4.04 -26.68 -7.67
CA GLU A 174 -3.41 -25.72 -6.73
C GLU A 174 -4.27 -25.49 -5.46
N ASP A 175 -5.41 -26.18 -5.33
CA ASP A 175 -6.40 -26.16 -4.25
C ASP A 175 -6.07 -27.06 -3.05
N SER A 176 -4.95 -27.79 -3.10
CA SER A 176 -4.62 -28.84 -2.12
C SER A 176 -4.24 -28.35 -0.72
N GLY A 177 -4.08 -27.04 -0.52
CA GLY A 177 -3.48 -26.47 0.70
C GLY A 177 -4.44 -25.88 1.74
N TYR A 178 -5.75 -25.82 1.52
CA TYR A 178 -6.68 -25.14 2.43
C TYR A 178 -7.63 -26.09 3.18
N THR A 179 -8.13 -25.64 4.32
CA THR A 179 -8.94 -26.44 5.25
C THR A 179 -10.32 -26.76 4.68
N LYS A 180 -10.42 -27.83 3.88
CA LYS A 180 -11.69 -28.29 3.27
C LYS A 180 -12.75 -28.72 4.29
N ALA A 181 -12.36 -28.99 5.53
CA ALA A 181 -13.28 -29.33 6.62
C ALA A 181 -14.30 -28.20 6.91
N ILE A 182 -14.08 -26.97 6.44
CA ILE A 182 -15.09 -25.89 6.55
C ILE A 182 -16.41 -26.26 5.86
N TYR A 183 -16.38 -27.13 4.83
CA TYR A 183 -17.58 -27.58 4.14
C TYR A 183 -18.47 -28.51 4.98
N ASP A 184 -17.94 -29.06 6.08
CA ASP A 184 -18.70 -29.88 7.03
C ASP A 184 -19.49 -29.04 8.04
N LEU A 185 -19.29 -27.72 8.08
CA LEU A 185 -19.99 -26.81 8.98
C LEU A 185 -21.43 -26.53 8.52
N GLU A 186 -22.37 -26.41 9.45
CA GLU A 186 -23.79 -26.13 9.14
C GLU A 186 -24.06 -24.66 8.75
N VAL A 187 -23.05 -23.79 8.86
CA VAL A 187 -23.16 -22.37 8.52
C VAL A 187 -23.21 -22.17 6.99
N PRO A 188 -23.86 -21.11 6.48
CA PRO A 188 -23.85 -20.81 5.06
C PRO A 188 -22.45 -20.53 4.53
N ILE A 189 -22.20 -20.95 3.28
CA ILE A 189 -20.98 -20.64 2.55
C ILE A 189 -21.31 -20.01 1.20
N LEU A 190 -20.65 -18.90 0.87
CA LEU A 190 -20.74 -18.22 -0.42
C LEU A 190 -19.34 -18.11 -1.03
N GLY A 191 -19.15 -18.59 -2.26
CA GLY A 191 -17.88 -18.52 -2.97
C GLY A 191 -17.89 -17.54 -4.14
N PHE A 192 -16.81 -16.79 -4.35
CA PHE A 192 -16.63 -15.91 -5.51
C PHE A 192 -15.50 -16.41 -6.41
N CYS A 193 -15.75 -16.44 -7.73
CA CYS A 193 -14.83 -16.91 -8.76
C CYS A 193 -14.17 -18.26 -8.39
N PHE A 194 -12.94 -18.26 -7.88
CA PHE A 194 -12.27 -19.44 -7.35
C PHE A 194 -13.10 -20.16 -6.28
N GLY A 195 -13.63 -19.44 -5.28
CA GLY A 195 -14.47 -20.04 -4.25
C GLY A 195 -15.74 -20.69 -4.81
N HIS A 196 -16.31 -20.12 -5.87
CA HIS A 196 -17.45 -20.70 -6.59
C HIS A 196 -17.09 -22.03 -7.27
N GLN A 197 -15.93 -22.09 -7.92
CA GLN A 197 -15.41 -23.29 -8.56
C GLN A 197 -15.11 -24.39 -7.53
N GLU A 198 -14.52 -24.02 -6.40
CA GLU A 198 -14.20 -24.94 -5.31
C GLU A 198 -15.44 -25.56 -4.68
N ILE A 199 -16.49 -24.74 -4.44
CA ILE A 199 -17.78 -25.23 -3.97
C ILE A 199 -18.36 -26.22 -4.99
N ALA A 200 -18.38 -25.86 -6.28
CA ALA A 200 -18.90 -26.74 -7.32
C ALA A 200 -18.17 -28.09 -7.33
N LYS A 201 -16.83 -28.09 -7.32
CA LYS A 201 -16.00 -29.30 -7.30
C LYS A 201 -16.23 -30.16 -6.07
N HIS A 202 -16.25 -29.54 -4.88
CA HIS A 202 -16.40 -30.26 -3.62
C HIS A 202 -17.68 -31.08 -3.60
N TYR A 203 -18.76 -30.56 -4.19
CA TYR A 203 -20.06 -31.24 -4.25
C TYR A 203 -20.32 -31.98 -5.57
N GLY A 204 -19.27 -32.38 -6.31
CA GLY A 204 -19.37 -33.28 -7.46
C GLY A 204 -19.70 -32.60 -8.80
N GLY A 205 -19.53 -31.29 -8.89
CA GLY A 205 -19.55 -30.53 -10.15
C GLY A 205 -18.27 -30.67 -10.96
N THR A 206 -18.32 -30.22 -12.21
CA THR A 206 -17.19 -30.25 -13.16
C THR A 206 -16.72 -28.83 -13.44
N VAL A 207 -15.41 -28.61 -13.32
CA VAL A 207 -14.75 -27.35 -13.68
C VAL A 207 -13.75 -27.62 -14.78
N VAL A 208 -13.81 -26.83 -15.85
CA VAL A 208 -12.89 -26.93 -16.98
C VAL A 208 -12.15 -25.63 -17.18
N HIS A 209 -10.97 -25.71 -17.76
CA HIS A 209 -10.24 -24.53 -18.22
C HIS A 209 -10.89 -24.02 -19.51
N GLY A 210 -11.60 -22.89 -19.44
CA GLY A 210 -12.42 -22.35 -20.53
C GLY A 210 -11.74 -21.26 -21.37
N GLY A 211 -10.55 -20.81 -20.97
CA GLY A 211 -9.89 -19.64 -21.55
C GLY A 211 -10.21 -18.35 -20.79
N ARG A 212 -9.62 -17.23 -21.20
CA ARG A 212 -9.66 -15.97 -20.45
C ARG A 212 -10.94 -15.17 -20.75
N GLU A 213 -11.82 -15.03 -19.76
CA GLU A 213 -13.07 -14.26 -19.87
C GLU A 213 -13.12 -13.12 -18.85
N TRP A 214 -12.86 -11.90 -19.31
CA TRP A 214 -12.68 -10.72 -18.46
C TRP A 214 -13.53 -9.58 -19.00
N GLY A 215 -14.33 -8.97 -18.14
CA GLY A 215 -15.06 -7.74 -18.47
C GLY A 215 -16.52 -7.73 -18.02
N PRO A 216 -17.26 -6.69 -18.42
CA PRO A 216 -18.66 -6.53 -18.08
C PRO A 216 -19.51 -7.60 -18.78
N ALA A 217 -20.47 -8.16 -18.04
CA ALA A 217 -21.45 -9.12 -18.54
C ALA A 217 -22.82 -8.87 -17.88
N ASP A 218 -23.88 -9.35 -18.53
CA ASP A 218 -25.23 -9.30 -17.98
C ASP A 218 -25.58 -10.66 -17.37
N LEU A 219 -25.83 -10.71 -16.06
CA LEU A 219 -26.30 -11.89 -15.33
C LEU A 219 -27.81 -12.02 -15.48
N HIS A 220 -28.27 -13.12 -16.06
CA HIS A 220 -29.67 -13.50 -16.19
C HIS A 220 -30.05 -14.47 -15.07
N VAL A 221 -30.85 -14.00 -14.11
CA VAL A 221 -31.30 -14.78 -12.95
C VAL A 221 -32.41 -15.76 -13.36
N THR A 222 -32.17 -17.06 -13.17
CA THR A 222 -33.05 -18.13 -13.66
C THR A 222 -34.37 -18.23 -12.89
N ARG A 223 -34.33 -17.96 -11.58
CA ARG A 223 -35.51 -17.99 -10.69
C ARG A 223 -35.40 -16.97 -9.56
N GLU A 224 -36.52 -16.65 -8.93
CA GLU A 224 -36.48 -15.88 -7.69
C GLU A 224 -35.72 -16.67 -6.62
N HIS A 225 -34.76 -16.01 -5.97
CA HIS A 225 -33.89 -16.61 -4.98
C HIS A 225 -33.51 -15.56 -3.92
N PRO A 226 -33.39 -15.92 -2.62
CA PRO A 226 -33.03 -14.97 -1.57
C PRO A 226 -31.76 -14.16 -1.83
N LEU A 227 -30.74 -14.74 -2.48
CA LEU A 227 -29.51 -14.03 -2.91
C LEU A 227 -29.76 -12.81 -3.81
N PHE A 228 -30.84 -12.82 -4.58
CA PHE A 228 -31.19 -11.76 -5.54
C PHE A 228 -32.46 -11.01 -5.12
N ALA A 229 -32.84 -11.10 -3.85
CA ALA A 229 -34.00 -10.38 -3.33
C ALA A 229 -33.86 -8.86 -3.58
N GLY A 230 -34.89 -8.25 -4.15
CA GLY A 230 -34.91 -6.83 -4.48
C GLY A 230 -34.19 -6.45 -5.78
N LEU A 231 -33.61 -7.41 -6.51
CA LEU A 231 -32.92 -7.17 -7.77
C LEU A 231 -33.79 -7.52 -8.99
N GLY A 232 -33.39 -7.03 -10.16
CA GLY A 232 -34.00 -7.35 -11.43
C GLY A 232 -33.67 -8.77 -11.92
N ARG A 233 -34.22 -9.13 -13.07
CA ARG A 233 -33.93 -10.42 -13.74
C ARG A 233 -32.61 -10.41 -14.50
N VAL A 234 -32.11 -9.22 -14.84
CA VAL A 234 -30.87 -9.01 -15.58
C VAL A 234 -30.03 -7.99 -14.82
N GLU A 235 -28.82 -8.36 -14.44
CA GLU A 235 -27.95 -7.57 -13.58
C GLU A 235 -26.56 -7.37 -14.19
N PRO A 236 -26.03 -6.13 -14.30
CA PRO A 236 -24.66 -5.91 -14.75
C PRO A 236 -23.65 -6.42 -13.72
N VAL A 237 -22.76 -7.32 -14.15
CA VAL A 237 -21.74 -7.96 -13.30
C VAL A 237 -20.36 -7.92 -13.96
N TRP A 238 -19.32 -8.05 -13.13
CA TRP A 238 -17.93 -8.13 -13.59
C TRP A 238 -17.38 -9.56 -13.56
N MET A 239 -17.15 -10.13 -14.74
CA MET A 239 -16.55 -11.46 -14.93
C MET A 239 -15.02 -11.35 -14.96
N SER A 240 -14.34 -12.26 -14.24
CA SER A 240 -12.88 -12.38 -14.30
C SER A 240 -12.45 -13.79 -13.92
N HIS A 241 -12.35 -14.68 -14.92
CA HIS A 241 -11.93 -16.07 -14.69
C HIS A 241 -11.22 -16.69 -15.89
N PHE A 242 -10.56 -17.82 -15.61
CA PHE A 242 -9.95 -18.72 -16.60
C PHE A 242 -10.65 -20.08 -16.63
N ASP A 243 -11.06 -20.53 -15.45
CA ASP A 243 -11.81 -21.76 -15.26
C ASP A 243 -13.30 -21.46 -15.18
N SER A 244 -14.11 -22.43 -15.58
CA SER A 244 -15.57 -22.30 -15.63
C SER A 244 -16.21 -23.57 -15.12
N VAL A 245 -17.26 -23.44 -14.30
CA VAL A 245 -18.14 -24.56 -13.93
C VAL A 245 -18.98 -24.94 -15.15
N THR A 246 -18.93 -26.21 -15.56
CA THR A 246 -19.73 -26.74 -16.69
C THR A 246 -20.81 -27.72 -16.27
N ALA A 247 -20.73 -28.21 -15.03
CA ALA A 247 -21.78 -29.01 -14.41
C ALA A 247 -21.74 -28.81 -12.89
N VAL A 248 -22.89 -28.92 -12.25
CA VAL A 248 -23.04 -28.90 -10.79
C VAL A 248 -23.46 -30.27 -10.28
N GLY A 249 -23.19 -30.55 -9.00
CA GLY A 249 -23.61 -31.78 -8.35
C GLY A 249 -25.13 -31.94 -8.22
N PRO A 250 -25.62 -33.12 -7.84
CA PRO A 250 -27.06 -33.46 -7.84
C PRO A 250 -27.92 -32.60 -6.90
N GLU A 251 -27.30 -31.92 -5.94
CA GLU A 251 -28.00 -31.10 -4.94
C GLU A 251 -27.87 -29.59 -5.19
N PHE A 252 -27.27 -29.24 -6.33
CA PHE A 252 -27.06 -27.87 -6.77
C PHE A 252 -27.85 -27.61 -8.04
N GLU A 253 -28.19 -26.35 -8.22
CA GLU A 253 -28.85 -25.85 -9.42
C GLU A 253 -28.18 -24.56 -9.92
N GLU A 254 -28.46 -24.24 -11.18
CA GLU A 254 -28.09 -22.97 -11.79
C GLU A 254 -29.07 -21.88 -11.37
N LEU A 255 -28.57 -20.89 -10.64
CA LEU A 255 -29.32 -19.70 -10.22
C LEU A 255 -29.20 -18.54 -11.22
N GLY A 256 -28.19 -18.57 -12.10
CA GLY A 256 -27.98 -17.55 -13.11
C GLY A 256 -26.93 -17.94 -14.15
N HIS A 257 -27.06 -17.38 -15.36
CA HIS A 257 -26.09 -17.47 -16.45
C HIS A 257 -25.77 -16.06 -16.96
N THR A 258 -24.59 -15.84 -17.52
CA THR A 258 -24.21 -14.52 -18.07
C THR A 258 -24.21 -14.49 -19.58
N THR A 259 -24.31 -13.28 -20.14
CA THR A 259 -24.06 -12.98 -21.56
C THR A 259 -23.05 -11.85 -21.71
N ILE A 260 -22.05 -12.00 -22.59
CA ILE A 260 -21.00 -10.99 -22.79
C ILE A 260 -21.19 -10.24 -24.11
N GLY A 261 -21.34 -8.92 -24.05
CA GLY A 261 -21.25 -8.01 -25.20
C GLY A 261 -22.14 -8.36 -26.40
N ALA A 262 -21.85 -7.75 -27.56
CA ALA A 262 -22.62 -7.92 -28.80
C ALA A 262 -22.50 -9.31 -29.45
N THR A 263 -21.61 -10.19 -28.97
CA THR A 263 -21.44 -11.55 -29.48
C THR A 263 -22.52 -12.50 -28.97
N GLY A 264 -23.21 -12.16 -27.87
CA GLY A 264 -24.27 -12.99 -27.29
C GLY A 264 -23.79 -14.33 -26.75
N ALA A 265 -22.48 -14.51 -26.54
CA ALA A 265 -21.93 -15.73 -25.98
C ALA A 265 -22.45 -15.89 -24.53
N SER A 266 -23.10 -17.03 -24.26
CA SER A 266 -23.68 -17.33 -22.95
C SER A 266 -22.74 -18.21 -22.13
N HIS A 267 -22.51 -17.81 -20.89
CA HIS A 267 -21.75 -18.58 -19.90
C HIS A 267 -22.72 -19.13 -18.85
N ARG A 268 -22.86 -20.47 -18.83
CA ARG A 268 -23.75 -21.20 -17.91
C ARG A 268 -23.10 -21.32 -16.52
N PHE A 269 -23.93 -21.51 -15.50
CA PHE A 269 -23.54 -21.67 -14.11
C PHE A 269 -22.79 -20.47 -13.52
N ALA A 270 -23.05 -19.25 -14.03
CA ALA A 270 -22.47 -18.02 -13.49
C ALA A 270 -22.90 -17.75 -12.04
N ALA A 271 -24.07 -18.25 -11.64
CA ALA A 271 -24.47 -18.37 -10.24
C ALA A 271 -25.04 -19.77 -9.97
N ILE A 272 -24.64 -20.38 -8.85
CA ILE A 272 -25.10 -21.71 -8.42
C ILE A 272 -25.52 -21.69 -6.96
N GLY A 273 -26.39 -22.62 -6.57
CA GLY A 273 -26.78 -22.74 -5.18
C GLY A 273 -27.42 -24.07 -4.80
N SER A 274 -27.41 -24.33 -3.50
CA SER A 274 -28.12 -25.40 -2.83
C SER A 274 -28.71 -24.86 -1.53
N ASP A 275 -30.03 -24.67 -1.48
CA ASP A 275 -30.72 -24.19 -0.28
C ASP A 275 -30.68 -25.22 0.86
N ARG A 276 -30.64 -26.52 0.52
CA ARG A 276 -30.55 -27.61 1.50
C ARG A 276 -29.18 -27.64 2.18
N LEU A 277 -28.11 -27.50 1.41
CA LEU A 277 -26.73 -27.48 1.92
C LEU A 277 -26.30 -26.09 2.41
N ARG A 278 -27.07 -25.04 2.08
CA ARG A 278 -26.73 -23.62 2.32
C ARG A 278 -25.36 -23.29 1.72
N ARG A 279 -25.18 -23.66 0.46
CA ARG A 279 -23.95 -23.44 -0.32
C ARG A 279 -24.30 -22.67 -1.58
N TYR A 280 -23.55 -21.62 -1.86
CA TYR A 280 -23.84 -20.70 -2.95
C TYR A 280 -22.53 -20.26 -3.61
N GLY A 281 -22.58 -19.86 -4.88
CA GLY A 281 -21.40 -19.31 -5.52
C GLY A 281 -21.71 -18.44 -6.73
N PHE A 282 -20.86 -17.44 -6.94
CA PHE A 282 -20.85 -16.56 -8.10
C PHE A 282 -19.54 -16.69 -8.87
N GLN A 283 -19.60 -16.86 -10.18
CA GLN A 283 -18.42 -16.87 -11.05
C GLN A 283 -17.83 -15.46 -11.25
N PHE A 284 -18.65 -14.43 -11.03
CA PHE A 284 -18.30 -13.00 -11.07
C PHE A 284 -17.92 -12.46 -9.68
N HIS A 285 -17.48 -11.20 -9.65
CA HIS A 285 -17.04 -10.50 -8.44
C HIS A 285 -18.08 -9.48 -7.96
N PRO A 286 -18.98 -9.81 -7.01
CA PRO A 286 -19.89 -8.82 -6.41
C PRO A 286 -19.18 -7.78 -5.51
N GLU A 287 -17.94 -8.05 -5.15
CA GLU A 287 -17.13 -7.19 -4.28
C GLU A 287 -16.47 -6.01 -5.01
N VAL A 288 -16.49 -5.98 -6.35
CA VAL A 288 -16.03 -4.83 -7.14
C VAL A 288 -17.18 -3.88 -7.45
N ASP A 289 -16.86 -2.61 -7.71
CA ASP A 289 -17.88 -1.58 -7.95
C ASP A 289 -18.45 -1.65 -9.39
N ASP A 290 -17.76 -2.34 -10.30
CA ASP A 290 -18.26 -2.67 -11.64
C ASP A 290 -19.48 -3.61 -11.61
N THR A 291 -19.66 -4.38 -10.53
CA THR A 291 -20.89 -5.13 -10.28
C THR A 291 -21.88 -4.24 -9.54
N VAL A 292 -22.77 -3.61 -10.30
CA VAL A 292 -23.61 -2.47 -9.86
C VAL A 292 -24.37 -2.77 -8.56
N HIS A 293 -25.02 -3.94 -8.47
CA HIS A 293 -25.79 -4.36 -7.28
C HIS A 293 -25.10 -5.46 -6.47
N GLY A 294 -23.77 -5.54 -6.53
CA GLY A 294 -23.01 -6.57 -5.82
C GLY A 294 -23.07 -6.44 -4.29
N ALA A 295 -23.21 -5.20 -3.79
CA ALA A 295 -23.36 -4.95 -2.36
C ALA A 295 -24.67 -5.53 -1.81
N GLU A 296 -25.76 -5.43 -2.58
CA GLU A 296 -27.08 -5.98 -2.29
C GLU A 296 -27.06 -7.51 -2.29
N MET A 297 -26.36 -8.13 -3.25
CA MET A 297 -26.17 -9.60 -3.27
C MET A 297 -25.43 -10.09 -2.02
N ILE A 298 -24.38 -9.38 -1.60
CA ILE A 298 -23.65 -9.68 -0.35
C ILE A 298 -24.56 -9.45 0.86
N ALA A 299 -25.36 -8.38 0.87
CA ALA A 299 -26.30 -8.08 1.94
C ALA A 299 -27.38 -9.16 2.11
N ASN A 300 -27.93 -9.64 0.99
CA ASN A 300 -28.89 -10.74 0.97
C ASN A 300 -28.31 -12.03 1.60
N PHE A 301 -27.05 -12.33 1.32
CA PHE A 301 -26.36 -13.45 1.96
C PHE A 301 -26.12 -13.22 3.46
N VAL A 302 -25.57 -12.07 3.84
CA VAL A 302 -25.15 -11.79 5.22
C VAL A 302 -26.35 -11.57 6.16
N LEU A 303 -27.27 -10.70 5.78
CA LEU A 303 -28.41 -10.34 6.62
C LEU A 303 -29.58 -11.32 6.44
N GLY A 304 -29.83 -11.77 5.22
CA GLY A 304 -30.93 -12.70 4.92
C GLY A 304 -30.58 -14.14 5.25
N ILE A 305 -29.59 -14.72 4.55
CA ILE A 305 -29.29 -16.16 4.62
C ILE A 305 -28.54 -16.54 5.90
N CYS A 306 -27.56 -15.74 6.34
CA CYS A 306 -26.83 -15.99 7.60
C CYS A 306 -27.62 -15.50 8.82
N GLY A 307 -28.55 -14.55 8.62
CA GLY A 307 -29.33 -13.95 9.71
C GLY A 307 -28.49 -13.13 10.67
N CYS A 308 -27.42 -12.49 10.19
CA CYS A 308 -26.54 -11.68 11.04
C CYS A 308 -27.24 -10.41 11.50
N ARG A 309 -27.05 -10.05 12.78
CA ARG A 309 -27.56 -8.81 13.36
C ARG A 309 -26.59 -7.65 13.10
N PRO A 310 -27.07 -6.51 12.57
CA PRO A 310 -26.24 -5.35 12.26
C PRO A 310 -25.85 -4.60 13.55
N THR A 311 -24.91 -5.15 14.30
CA THR A 311 -24.51 -4.64 15.63
C THR A 311 -23.11 -4.03 15.66
N TRP A 312 -22.30 -4.26 14.63
CA TRP A 312 -20.98 -3.64 14.44
C TRP A 312 -21.15 -2.21 13.96
N THR A 313 -21.39 -1.30 14.90
CA THR A 313 -21.48 0.14 14.64
C THR A 313 -20.35 0.86 15.35
N MET A 314 -19.91 2.00 14.79
CA MET A 314 -18.80 2.76 15.37
C MET A 314 -19.10 3.24 16.79
N GLU A 315 -20.36 3.53 17.14
CA GLU A 315 -20.73 3.94 18.49
C GLU A 315 -20.42 2.84 19.51
N ARG A 316 -20.86 1.61 19.24
CA ARG A 316 -20.64 0.46 20.13
C ARG A 316 -19.17 0.09 20.18
N TRP A 317 -18.52 0.04 19.00
CA TRP A 317 -17.10 -0.27 18.92
C TRP A 317 -16.24 0.71 19.73
N VAL A 318 -16.54 2.02 19.70
CA VAL A 318 -15.80 3.01 20.50
C VAL A 318 -15.94 2.76 22.00
N GLU A 319 -17.14 2.43 22.48
CA GLU A 319 -17.38 2.13 23.90
C GLU A 319 -16.59 0.89 24.33
N GLU A 320 -16.63 -0.16 23.51
CA GLU A 320 -15.91 -1.41 23.74
C GLU A 320 -14.39 -1.22 23.72
N GLU A 321 -13.87 -0.50 22.72
CA GLU A 321 -12.43 -0.26 22.56
C GLU A 321 -11.90 0.66 23.67
N ILE A 322 -12.67 1.65 24.15
CA ILE A 322 -12.27 2.47 25.30
C ILE A 322 -12.05 1.60 26.54
N GLU A 323 -12.97 0.68 26.83
CA GLU A 323 -12.83 -0.23 27.98
C GLU A 323 -11.67 -1.21 27.78
N ALA A 324 -11.50 -1.74 26.58
CA ALA A 324 -10.36 -2.60 26.23
C ALA A 324 -9.02 -1.88 26.39
N LEU A 325 -8.93 -0.62 25.94
CA LEU A 325 -7.74 0.22 26.10
C LEU A 325 -7.43 0.51 27.56
N ARG A 326 -8.44 0.86 28.37
CA ARG A 326 -8.28 1.07 29.82
C ARG A 326 -7.73 -0.17 30.51
N ALA A 327 -8.25 -1.36 30.17
CA ALA A 327 -7.78 -2.62 30.72
C ALA A 327 -6.35 -2.98 30.26
N ARG A 328 -6.06 -2.82 28.97
CA ARG A 328 -4.75 -3.14 28.35
C ARG A 328 -3.63 -2.22 28.85
N VAL A 329 -3.90 -0.92 28.93
CA VAL A 329 -2.93 0.11 29.34
C VAL A 329 -2.79 0.19 30.87
N GLY A 330 -3.91 0.04 31.59
CA GLY A 330 -3.96 0.16 33.04
C GLY A 330 -3.53 1.57 33.51
N PRO A 331 -2.68 1.68 34.54
CA PRO A 331 -2.23 2.98 35.06
C PRO A 331 -1.09 3.62 34.25
N ARG A 332 -0.51 2.90 33.28
CA ARG A 332 0.65 3.38 32.50
C ARG A 332 0.26 4.51 31.56
N SER A 333 1.24 5.24 31.06
CA SER A 333 1.07 6.20 29.96
C SER A 333 1.51 5.62 28.63
N VAL A 334 1.05 6.25 27.55
CA VAL A 334 1.32 5.87 26.16
C VAL A 334 2.13 6.95 25.46
N PHE A 335 3.00 6.54 24.54
CA PHE A 335 3.76 7.43 23.66
C PHE A 335 3.39 7.14 22.21
N LEU A 336 3.08 8.18 21.43
CA LEU A 336 2.69 8.07 20.02
C LEU A 336 3.46 9.10 19.17
N LEU A 337 3.96 8.65 18.02
CA LEU A 337 4.45 9.52 16.96
C LEU A 337 3.27 10.19 16.24
N ALA A 338 3.13 11.50 16.43
CA ALA A 338 2.09 12.31 15.84
C ALA A 338 2.58 12.89 14.50
N SER A 339 2.43 12.16 13.41
CA SER A 339 2.81 12.62 12.06
C SER A 339 1.89 13.68 11.45
N GLY A 340 0.76 13.98 12.10
CA GLY A 340 -0.32 14.78 11.52
C GLY A 340 -1.20 14.02 10.52
N GLY A 341 -0.88 12.75 10.25
CA GLY A 341 -1.75 11.85 9.49
C GLY A 341 -3.09 11.59 10.19
N VAL A 342 -4.08 11.16 9.41
CA VAL A 342 -5.42 10.84 9.92
C VAL A 342 -5.33 9.77 11.01
N ASP A 343 -4.60 8.69 10.76
CA ASP A 343 -4.57 7.53 11.67
C ASP A 343 -3.89 7.87 13.00
N SER A 344 -2.76 8.59 12.97
CA SER A 344 -2.07 9.02 14.19
C SER A 344 -2.89 10.04 14.98
N THR A 345 -3.59 10.96 14.31
CA THR A 345 -4.45 11.96 14.97
C THR A 345 -5.67 11.30 15.62
N VAL A 346 -6.35 10.40 14.90
CA VAL A 346 -7.52 9.67 15.42
C VAL A 346 -7.12 8.72 16.55
N ALA A 347 -6.00 8.01 16.42
CA ALA A 347 -5.45 7.17 17.50
C ALA A 347 -5.13 8.00 18.75
N ALA A 348 -4.47 9.16 18.60
CA ALA A 348 -4.17 10.07 19.71
C ALA A 348 -5.45 10.52 20.42
N LYS A 349 -6.47 10.92 19.66
CA LYS A 349 -7.75 11.38 20.20
C LYS A 349 -8.52 10.27 20.92
N LEU A 350 -8.54 9.05 20.37
CA LEU A 350 -9.15 7.89 20.99
C LEU A 350 -8.44 7.51 22.30
N LEU A 351 -7.10 7.49 22.30
CA LEU A 351 -6.30 7.23 23.49
C LEU A 351 -6.53 8.28 24.57
N ALA A 352 -6.60 9.56 24.22
CA ALA A 352 -6.88 10.63 25.17
C ALA A 352 -8.30 10.53 25.75
N ARG A 353 -9.29 10.12 24.94
CA ARG A 353 -10.65 9.85 25.43
C ARG A 353 -10.70 8.64 26.37
N ALA A 354 -9.92 7.60 26.09
CA ALA A 354 -9.89 6.39 26.90
C ALA A 354 -9.11 6.57 28.22
N LEU A 355 -7.94 7.22 28.15
CA LEU A 355 -6.95 7.25 29.21
C LEU A 355 -6.85 8.59 29.94
N GLY A 356 -7.32 9.68 29.33
CA GLY A 356 -7.00 11.04 29.77
C GLY A 356 -5.80 11.62 29.01
N PRO A 357 -5.84 12.90 28.60
CA PRO A 357 -4.78 13.53 27.80
C PRO A 357 -3.43 13.61 28.53
N GLU A 358 -3.44 13.65 29.86
CA GLU A 358 -2.23 13.70 30.70
C GLU A 358 -1.37 12.43 30.62
N ARG A 359 -1.93 11.32 30.12
CA ARG A 359 -1.23 10.05 29.94
C ARG A 359 -0.87 9.75 28.49
N VAL A 360 -1.15 10.67 27.56
CA VAL A 360 -0.87 10.53 26.14
C VAL A 360 0.27 11.48 25.75
N HIS A 361 1.46 10.93 25.57
CA HIS A 361 2.64 11.67 25.14
C HIS A 361 2.78 11.61 23.63
N LEU A 362 2.92 12.78 22.99
CA LEU A 362 3.00 12.90 21.54
C LEU A 362 4.36 13.47 21.13
N LEU A 363 4.92 12.95 20.04
CA LEU A 363 6.08 13.55 19.36
C LEU A 363 5.74 13.86 17.91
N HIS A 364 5.82 15.14 17.55
CA HIS A 364 5.79 15.60 16.16
C HIS A 364 7.19 16.07 15.75
N VAL A 365 7.74 15.47 14.70
CA VAL A 365 9.05 15.84 14.14
C VAL A 365 8.83 16.51 12.79
N ASP A 366 9.24 17.76 12.65
CA ASP A 366 9.34 18.43 11.36
C ASP A 366 10.67 18.03 10.70
N ASN A 367 10.59 17.37 9.56
CA ASN A 367 11.76 16.94 8.79
C ASN A 367 12.22 18.00 7.77
N GLY A 368 11.61 19.19 7.74
CA GLY A 368 11.93 20.24 6.78
C GLY A 368 11.50 19.93 5.35
N LEU A 369 10.70 18.88 5.13
CA LEU A 369 10.12 18.47 3.84
C LEU A 369 8.58 18.52 3.85
N MET A 370 7.99 19.16 4.84
CA MET A 370 6.54 19.31 4.99
C MET A 370 5.98 20.41 4.05
N ARG A 371 4.66 20.40 3.82
CA ARG A 371 3.99 21.48 3.07
C ARG A 371 4.07 22.80 3.84
N LYS A 372 3.72 23.91 3.17
CA LYS A 372 3.74 25.25 3.77
C LYS A 372 2.94 25.26 5.08
N ASP A 373 3.59 25.65 6.17
CA ASP A 373 3.03 25.74 7.52
C ASP A 373 2.40 24.43 8.06
N GLU A 374 2.64 23.28 7.45
CA GLU A 374 1.93 22.04 7.81
C GLU A 374 2.22 21.61 9.25
N SER A 375 3.47 21.62 9.68
CA SER A 375 3.84 21.25 11.06
C SER A 375 3.20 22.18 12.09
N ARG A 376 3.13 23.47 11.78
CA ARG A 376 2.44 24.46 12.62
C ARG A 376 0.95 24.18 12.71
N GLN A 377 0.31 23.86 11.59
CA GLN A 377 -1.11 23.48 11.54
C GLN A 377 -1.38 22.18 12.30
N VAL A 378 -0.49 21.19 12.21
CA VAL A 378 -0.59 19.93 12.96
C VAL A 378 -0.49 20.17 14.45
N VAL A 379 0.47 20.97 14.90
CA VAL A 379 0.61 21.32 16.33
C VAL A 379 -0.63 22.06 16.84
N ALA A 380 -1.13 23.05 16.09
CA ALA A 380 -2.34 23.79 16.44
C ALA A 380 -3.57 22.86 16.51
N LEU A 381 -3.74 21.98 15.52
CA LEU A 381 -4.82 20.99 15.50
C LEU A 381 -4.78 20.08 16.73
N LEU A 382 -3.60 19.56 17.09
CA LEU A 382 -3.46 18.68 18.25
C LEU A 382 -3.78 19.43 19.55
N ASP A 383 -3.39 20.69 19.66
CA ASP A 383 -3.72 21.54 20.81
C ASP A 383 -5.24 21.79 20.91
N GLU A 384 -5.89 22.18 19.80
CA GLU A 384 -7.35 22.35 19.70
C GLU A 384 -8.12 21.08 20.07
N LEU A 385 -7.56 19.90 19.77
CA LEU A 385 -8.11 18.61 20.14
C LEU A 385 -7.89 18.24 21.61
N GLY A 386 -7.25 19.10 22.41
CA GLY A 386 -6.92 18.87 23.81
C GLY A 386 -5.74 17.92 24.01
N LEU A 387 -4.85 17.79 23.02
CA LEU A 387 -3.68 16.92 23.03
C LEU A 387 -2.36 17.69 23.22
N GLY A 388 -2.42 19.00 23.46
CA GLY A 388 -1.23 19.86 23.57
C GLY A 388 -0.41 19.66 24.85
N ALA A 389 -1.02 19.17 25.94
CA ALA A 389 -0.40 19.12 27.27
C ALA A 389 0.93 18.34 27.33
N ASN A 390 1.03 17.25 26.56
CA ASN A 390 2.22 16.39 26.47
C ASN A 390 2.72 16.26 25.01
N LEU A 391 2.48 17.29 24.19
CA LEU A 391 2.96 17.34 22.83
C LEU A 391 4.38 17.92 22.80
N THR A 392 5.34 17.11 22.33
CA THR A 392 6.69 17.57 22.00
C THR A 392 6.78 17.84 20.51
N PHE A 393 7.15 19.07 20.14
CA PHE A 393 7.51 19.45 18.79
C PHE A 393 9.03 19.49 18.64
N VAL A 394 9.56 18.90 17.58
CA VAL A 394 11.00 18.94 17.24
C VAL A 394 11.15 19.41 15.80
N ASP A 395 11.80 20.55 15.61
CA ASP A 395 12.26 20.99 14.30
C ASP A 395 13.62 20.36 13.99
N ALA A 396 13.65 19.45 13.02
CA ALA A 396 14.86 18.80 12.53
C ALA A 396 15.21 19.25 11.10
N SER A 397 14.62 20.33 10.58
CA SER A 397 14.74 20.76 9.19
C SER A 397 16.19 20.87 8.73
N GLU A 398 17.06 21.54 9.51
CA GLU A 398 18.48 21.69 9.17
C GLU A 398 19.19 20.34 9.08
N THR A 399 18.90 19.40 9.98
CA THR A 399 19.51 18.05 9.96
C THR A 399 19.18 17.31 8.66
N PHE A 400 17.94 17.41 8.17
CA PHE A 400 17.55 16.78 6.91
C PHE A 400 18.10 17.50 5.68
N LEU A 401 18.14 18.84 5.70
CA LEU A 401 18.72 19.62 4.61
C LEU A 401 20.20 19.33 4.43
N ASP A 402 20.96 19.29 5.54
CA ASP A 402 22.37 18.94 5.54
C ASP A 402 22.61 17.53 5.00
N ALA A 403 21.80 16.56 5.43
CA ALA A 403 21.91 15.17 4.96
C ALA A 403 21.59 15.02 3.46
N LEU A 404 20.71 15.86 2.92
CA LEU A 404 20.29 15.86 1.52
C LEU A 404 21.16 16.73 0.59
N ALA A 405 22.14 17.44 1.14
CA ALA A 405 23.01 18.31 0.37
C ALA A 405 23.70 17.55 -0.78
N GLY A 406 23.55 18.08 -2.00
CA GLY A 406 24.17 17.50 -3.20
C GLY A 406 23.54 16.19 -3.70
N VAL A 407 22.44 15.71 -3.11
CA VAL A 407 21.79 14.45 -3.50
C VAL A 407 20.85 14.70 -4.68
N VAL A 408 21.02 13.90 -5.74
CA VAL A 408 20.18 13.93 -6.95
C VAL A 408 19.32 12.67 -7.04
N GLU A 409 19.94 11.50 -6.89
CA GLU A 409 19.29 10.19 -7.09
C GLU A 409 18.10 9.95 -6.14
N PRO A 410 16.89 9.67 -6.66
CA PRO A 410 15.67 9.57 -5.87
C PRO A 410 15.69 8.42 -4.85
N GLU A 411 16.20 7.25 -5.22
CA GLU A 411 16.33 6.12 -4.27
C GLU A 411 17.34 6.41 -3.16
N ARG A 412 18.40 7.16 -3.46
CA ARG A 412 19.37 7.60 -2.46
C ARG A 412 18.74 8.65 -1.53
N LYS A 413 17.99 9.60 -2.10
CA LYS A 413 17.21 10.62 -1.36
C LYS A 413 16.25 9.96 -0.37
N ARG A 414 15.47 8.97 -0.81
CA ARG A 414 14.57 8.18 0.05
C ARG A 414 15.27 7.49 1.20
N ARG A 415 16.40 6.82 0.92
CA ARG A 415 17.20 6.16 1.96
C ARG A 415 17.71 7.15 3.00
N ILE A 416 18.31 8.26 2.55
CA ILE A 416 18.81 9.31 3.45
C ILE A 416 17.69 9.86 4.33
N ILE A 417 16.53 10.21 3.75
CA ILE A 417 15.39 10.71 4.54
C ILE A 417 14.94 9.67 5.59
N GLY A 418 14.88 8.40 5.21
CA GLY A 418 14.53 7.31 6.13
C GLY A 418 15.54 7.15 7.27
N ASP A 419 16.83 7.12 6.93
CA ASP A 419 17.93 6.92 7.89
C ASP A 419 18.07 8.12 8.84
N THR A 420 18.04 9.35 8.30
CA THR A 420 18.08 10.58 9.10
C THR A 420 16.86 10.69 10.02
N PHE A 421 15.67 10.26 9.58
CA PHE A 421 14.51 10.19 10.46
C PHE A 421 14.76 9.25 11.64
N ILE A 422 15.32 8.07 11.39
CA ILE A 422 15.63 7.09 12.44
C ILE A 422 16.62 7.69 13.45
N GLU A 423 17.67 8.36 12.98
CA GLU A 423 18.67 9.00 13.83
C GLU A 423 18.08 10.11 14.71
N VAL A 424 17.30 11.02 14.11
CA VAL A 424 16.61 12.09 14.84
C VAL A 424 15.65 11.50 15.87
N PHE A 425 14.82 10.54 15.45
CA PHE A 425 13.86 9.94 16.35
C PHE A 425 14.53 9.19 17.51
N GLU A 426 15.62 8.46 17.27
CA GLU A 426 16.36 7.76 18.33
C GLU A 426 16.98 8.73 19.34
N ARG A 427 17.48 9.88 18.87
CA ARG A 427 17.98 10.96 19.73
C ARG A 427 16.86 11.51 20.61
N GLU A 428 15.71 11.84 20.02
CA GLU A 428 14.57 12.40 20.75
C GLU A 428 13.90 11.38 21.67
N ALA A 429 13.81 10.11 21.25
CA ALA A 429 13.29 9.01 22.04
C ALA A 429 14.07 8.83 23.35
N ARG A 430 15.41 8.87 23.28
CA ARG A 430 16.27 8.82 24.47
C ARG A 430 16.11 10.05 25.34
N ARG A 431 16.06 11.24 24.74
CA ARG A 431 15.86 12.51 25.47
C ARG A 431 14.53 12.54 26.23
N LEU A 432 13.48 11.98 25.64
CA LEU A 432 12.14 11.94 26.21
C LEU A 432 11.90 10.74 27.14
N GLY A 433 12.82 9.77 27.18
CA GLY A 433 12.68 8.57 28.00
C GLY A 433 11.48 7.70 27.60
N ILE A 434 11.24 7.53 26.29
CA ILE A 434 10.00 6.89 25.79
C ILE A 434 9.84 5.44 26.24
N GLU A 435 10.94 4.79 26.61
CA GLU A 435 10.99 3.46 27.22
C GLU A 435 10.24 3.37 28.57
N GLY A 436 9.85 4.49 29.18
CA GLY A 436 8.94 4.54 30.32
C GLY A 436 7.46 4.32 29.96
N HIS A 437 7.09 4.42 28.69
CA HIS A 437 5.71 4.40 28.21
C HIS A 437 5.36 3.10 27.47
N LEU A 438 4.08 2.87 27.18
CA LEU A 438 3.69 1.93 26.13
C LEU A 438 3.77 2.63 24.78
N LEU A 439 4.21 1.93 23.75
CA LEU A 439 4.25 2.46 22.39
C LEU A 439 2.85 2.35 21.78
N ALA A 440 2.24 3.48 21.44
CA ALA A 440 1.02 3.51 20.66
C ALA A 440 1.33 3.66 19.16
N GLN A 441 0.55 3.00 18.30
CA GLN A 441 0.68 3.11 16.84
C GLN A 441 -0.71 3.24 16.20
N GLY A 442 -0.81 4.07 15.16
CA GLY A 442 -2.03 4.20 14.36
C GLY A 442 -2.21 3.08 13.33
N THR A 443 -1.74 1.86 13.62
CA THR A 443 -1.85 0.68 12.75
C THR A 443 -3.32 0.36 12.50
N ILE A 444 -3.67 0.10 11.24
CA ILE A 444 -5.06 -0.23 10.82
C ILE A 444 -5.18 -1.69 10.38
N TYR A 445 -6.41 -2.18 10.22
CA TYR A 445 -6.68 -3.60 9.95
C TYR A 445 -5.91 -4.20 8.76
N PRO A 446 -5.81 -3.53 7.59
CA PRO A 446 -4.96 -4.02 6.49
C PRO A 446 -3.51 -4.32 6.91
N ASP A 447 -2.90 -3.46 7.72
CA ASP A 447 -1.51 -3.62 8.17
C ASP A 447 -1.32 -4.87 9.05
N THR A 448 -2.36 -5.22 9.84
CA THR A 448 -2.33 -6.39 10.74
C THR A 448 -2.43 -7.72 9.99
N ILE A 449 -3.20 -7.75 8.91
CA ILE A 449 -3.37 -8.96 8.07
C ILE A 449 -2.12 -9.23 7.25
N GLU A 450 -1.54 -8.19 6.66
CA GLU A 450 -0.30 -8.29 5.89
C GLU A 450 0.86 -8.83 6.76
N THR A 451 0.89 -8.44 8.03
CA THR A 451 1.92 -8.87 9.00
C THR A 451 1.64 -10.24 9.64
N GLY A 452 0.39 -10.69 9.73
CA GLY A 452 -0.02 -11.96 10.33
C GLY A 452 0.04 -13.19 9.40
N GLY A 453 -0.03 -13.01 8.08
CA GLY A 453 -0.23 -14.12 7.13
C GLY A 453 0.89 -14.40 6.12
N THR A 454 1.84 -13.48 5.90
CA THR A 454 2.82 -13.67 4.81
C THR A 454 4.26 -13.78 5.32
N LYS A 455 4.95 -14.89 4.97
CA LYS A 455 6.41 -15.08 5.09
C LYS A 455 7.25 -14.07 4.27
N ARG A 456 6.64 -13.00 3.75
CA ARG A 456 7.22 -12.08 2.74
C ARG A 456 6.90 -10.59 2.98
N ALA A 457 6.19 -10.21 4.05
CA ALA A 457 5.81 -8.82 4.33
C ALA A 457 6.89 -7.98 5.05
N ASP A 458 8.09 -8.52 5.31
CA ASP A 458 9.13 -7.82 6.08
C ASP A 458 9.62 -6.50 5.46
N THR A 459 9.34 -6.24 4.18
CA THR A 459 9.90 -5.10 3.44
C THR A 459 9.08 -3.81 3.50
N ILE A 460 7.83 -3.82 3.96
CA ILE A 460 6.94 -2.65 3.96
C ILE A 460 6.42 -2.35 5.36
N LYS A 461 7.34 -2.08 6.30
CA LYS A 461 7.00 -1.46 7.59
C LYS A 461 7.45 0.00 7.56
N THR A 462 6.63 0.88 8.14
CA THR A 462 6.93 2.32 8.31
C THR A 462 8.35 2.52 8.83
N HIS A 463 9.07 3.52 8.30
CA HIS A 463 10.47 3.80 8.65
C HIS A 463 10.73 3.88 10.17
N HIS A 464 9.72 4.25 10.97
CA HIS A 464 9.76 4.29 12.43
C HIS A 464 9.93 2.92 13.11
N ASN A 465 9.41 1.83 12.53
CA ASN A 465 9.53 0.47 13.08
C ASN A 465 10.95 -0.11 12.93
N ARG A 466 11.83 0.63 12.23
CA ARG A 466 13.25 0.27 12.08
C ARG A 466 14.12 0.80 13.23
N VAL A 467 13.59 1.70 14.05
CA VAL A 467 14.31 2.29 15.18
C VAL A 467 14.57 1.23 16.26
N PRO A 468 15.80 1.09 16.79
CA PRO A 468 16.14 0.09 17.81
C PRO A 468 15.22 0.09 19.04
N VAL A 469 15.00 1.25 19.67
CA VAL A 469 14.13 1.35 20.86
C VAL A 469 12.69 0.92 20.58
N ILE A 470 12.18 1.22 19.38
CA ILE A 470 10.84 0.79 18.96
C ILE A 470 10.79 -0.73 18.79
N ARG A 471 11.82 -1.33 18.19
CA ARG A 471 11.91 -2.79 18.05
C ARG A 471 11.98 -3.49 19.39
N GLU A 472 12.70 -2.93 20.36
CA GLU A 472 12.76 -3.46 21.73
C GLU A 472 11.40 -3.37 22.43
N MET A 473 10.69 -2.25 22.30
CA MET A 473 9.34 -2.10 22.84
C MET A 473 8.35 -3.08 22.19
N ILE A 474 8.44 -3.28 20.87
CA ILE A 474 7.65 -4.27 20.13
C ILE A 474 7.97 -5.69 20.62
N ALA A 475 9.24 -6.05 20.70
CA ALA A 475 9.68 -7.37 21.16
C ALA A 475 9.30 -7.64 22.62
N ALA A 476 9.24 -6.59 23.46
CA ALA A 476 8.78 -6.67 24.84
C ALA A 476 7.24 -6.69 24.98
N GLY A 477 6.47 -6.67 23.88
CA GLY A 477 5.01 -6.68 23.90
C GLY A 477 4.40 -5.39 24.48
N ARG A 478 5.10 -4.26 24.38
CA ARG A 478 4.69 -2.97 24.96
C ARG A 478 3.94 -2.08 23.96
N VAL A 479 3.24 -2.68 23.00
CA VAL A 479 2.58 -1.99 21.89
C VAL A 479 1.07 -1.92 22.13
N VAL A 480 0.48 -0.78 21.79
CA VAL A 480 -0.96 -0.52 21.83
C VAL A 480 -1.40 -0.02 20.47
N GLU A 481 -2.23 -0.78 19.79
CA GLU A 481 -2.71 -0.45 18.45
C GLU A 481 -4.23 -0.24 18.53
N PRO A 482 -4.70 0.98 18.84
CA PRO A 482 -6.12 1.25 19.09
C PRO A 482 -6.99 1.19 17.84
N LEU A 483 -6.39 1.24 16.64
CA LEU A 483 -7.12 1.22 15.36
C LEU A 483 -6.96 -0.11 14.61
N ALA A 484 -6.33 -1.11 15.23
CA ALA A 484 -5.92 -2.37 14.60
C ALA A 484 -7.10 -3.15 13.98
N GLU A 485 -8.31 -2.94 14.46
CA GLU A 485 -9.51 -3.62 13.95
C GLU A 485 -10.23 -2.85 12.84
N LEU A 486 -9.83 -1.62 12.52
CA LEU A 486 -10.57 -0.74 11.62
C LEU A 486 -9.94 -0.59 10.23
N TYR A 487 -10.78 -0.48 9.21
CA TYR A 487 -10.38 0.01 7.89
C TYR A 487 -10.26 1.53 7.86
N LYS A 488 -9.56 2.06 6.84
CA LYS A 488 -9.35 3.50 6.67
C LYS A 488 -10.65 4.32 6.65
N VAL A 489 -11.72 3.77 6.07
CA VAL A 489 -13.04 4.43 6.03
C VAL A 489 -13.65 4.51 7.43
N GLU A 490 -13.56 3.44 8.21
CA GLU A 490 -14.03 3.39 9.60
C GLU A 490 -13.20 4.33 10.49
N VAL A 491 -11.88 4.43 10.27
CA VAL A 491 -11.02 5.40 10.98
C VAL A 491 -11.43 6.85 10.69
N ARG A 492 -11.86 7.15 9.46
CA ARG A 492 -12.38 8.49 9.11
C ARG A 492 -13.70 8.78 9.82
N GLU A 493 -14.64 7.84 9.79
CA GLU A 493 -15.91 7.95 10.51
C GLU A 493 -15.68 8.15 12.02
N LEU A 494 -14.78 7.35 12.60
CA LEU A 494 -14.35 7.47 13.98
C LEU A 494 -13.79 8.86 14.28
N GLY A 495 -12.92 9.38 13.42
CA GLY A 495 -12.36 10.72 13.56
C GLY A 495 -13.45 11.81 13.64
N GLU A 496 -14.44 11.76 12.75
CA GLU A 496 -15.54 12.73 12.72
C GLU A 496 -16.34 12.66 14.02
N ARG A 497 -16.64 11.46 14.50
CA ARG A 497 -17.34 11.22 15.77
C ARG A 497 -16.55 11.66 17.00
N LEU A 498 -15.22 11.58 16.96
CA LEU A 498 -14.34 12.06 18.02
C LEU A 498 -14.12 13.58 18.00
N GLY A 499 -14.75 14.29 17.07
CA GLY A 499 -14.67 15.74 16.92
C GLY A 499 -13.41 16.22 16.21
N VAL A 500 -12.72 15.34 15.46
CA VAL A 500 -11.62 15.76 14.60
C VAL A 500 -12.20 16.53 13.41
N PRO A 501 -11.71 17.75 13.09
CA PRO A 501 -12.20 18.53 11.96
C PRO A 501 -12.17 17.75 10.65
N ARG A 502 -13.25 17.85 9.87
CA ARG A 502 -13.40 17.19 8.57
C ARG A 502 -12.20 17.43 7.66
N GLU A 503 -11.68 18.66 7.65
CA GLU A 503 -10.53 19.06 6.82
C GLU A 503 -9.25 18.28 7.14
N ALA A 504 -9.07 17.85 8.39
CA ALA A 504 -7.94 17.02 8.80
C ALA A 504 -8.13 15.54 8.40
N ILE A 505 -9.36 15.05 8.46
CA ILE A 505 -9.73 13.65 8.14
C ILE A 505 -9.67 13.36 6.65
N TRP A 506 -10.16 14.30 5.85
CA TRP A 506 -10.26 14.17 4.39
C TRP A 506 -9.12 14.87 3.65
N ARG A 507 -8.05 15.24 4.37
CA ARG A 507 -6.85 15.80 3.77
C ARG A 507 -6.24 14.83 2.75
N HIS A 508 -5.74 15.37 1.64
CA HIS A 508 -5.01 14.59 0.65
C HIS A 508 -3.83 13.85 1.29
N PRO A 509 -3.62 12.56 0.97
CA PRO A 509 -2.46 11.82 1.43
C PRO A 509 -1.14 12.58 1.16
N PHE A 510 -0.19 12.45 2.09
CA PHE A 510 1.13 13.04 1.96
C PHE A 510 2.19 11.95 2.17
N PRO A 511 3.16 11.80 1.26
CA PRO A 511 4.16 10.74 1.37
C PRO A 511 5.07 10.97 2.58
N GLY A 512 5.59 9.90 3.18
CA GLY A 512 6.53 9.99 4.31
C GLY A 512 7.77 10.86 4.02
N PRO A 513 8.42 10.72 2.85
CA PRO A 513 9.49 11.63 2.43
C PRO A 513 9.06 13.07 2.08
N GLY A 514 7.77 13.38 2.20
CA GLY A 514 7.19 14.70 1.97
C GLY A 514 7.50 15.29 0.59
N LEU A 515 7.84 16.57 0.55
CA LEU A 515 8.27 17.29 -0.64
C LEU A 515 9.59 16.77 -1.22
N GLY A 516 10.35 15.94 -0.50
CA GLY A 516 11.57 15.33 -1.03
C GLY A 516 11.34 14.49 -2.29
N VAL A 517 10.14 13.91 -2.45
CA VAL A 517 9.73 13.14 -3.64
C VAL A 517 8.87 13.94 -4.63
N ARG A 518 8.75 15.25 -4.42
CA ARG A 518 8.08 16.21 -5.31
C ARG A 518 9.02 17.31 -5.80
N LEU A 519 10.19 17.41 -5.20
CA LEU A 519 11.28 18.27 -5.62
C LEU A 519 12.29 17.43 -6.40
N LEU A 520 12.18 17.46 -7.74
CA LEU A 520 13.14 16.78 -8.59
C LEU A 520 14.50 17.45 -8.49
N CYS A 521 15.54 16.65 -8.63
CA CYS A 521 16.92 17.08 -8.61
C CYS A 521 17.60 16.63 -9.89
N SER A 522 18.61 17.37 -10.33
CA SER A 522 19.38 17.05 -11.53
C SER A 522 20.81 17.56 -11.38
N THR A 523 21.76 16.88 -12.02
CA THR A 523 23.14 17.35 -12.21
C THR A 523 23.23 18.48 -13.24
N GLY A 524 22.15 18.74 -13.98
CA GLY A 524 22.10 19.67 -15.12
C GLY A 524 22.51 19.03 -16.45
N GLU A 525 22.89 17.74 -16.44
CA GLU A 525 23.17 16.98 -17.65
C GLU A 525 21.87 16.47 -18.28
N GLU A 526 21.81 16.48 -19.61
CA GLU A 526 20.69 15.92 -20.36
C GLU A 526 20.72 14.39 -20.33
N ASP A 527 19.65 13.77 -19.85
CA ASP A 527 19.46 12.33 -20.00
C ASP A 527 18.78 12.05 -21.33
N ARG A 528 19.59 11.64 -22.32
CA ARG A 528 19.14 11.24 -23.65
C ARG A 528 19.20 9.74 -23.90
N ALA A 529 19.23 8.93 -22.84
CA ALA A 529 19.24 7.48 -23.02
C ALA A 529 18.03 7.05 -23.85
N HIS A 530 18.25 6.22 -24.86
CA HIS A 530 17.20 5.70 -25.75
C HIS A 530 16.47 6.74 -26.62
N PHE A 531 16.93 7.99 -26.71
CA PHE A 531 16.33 9.00 -27.59
C PHE A 531 16.36 8.58 -29.07
N ASP A 532 17.39 7.83 -29.49
CA ASP A 532 17.49 7.27 -30.85
C ASP A 532 16.33 6.35 -31.23
N GLU A 533 15.70 5.69 -30.25
CA GLU A 533 14.50 4.85 -30.42
C GLU A 533 13.20 5.63 -30.16
N LEU A 534 13.23 6.51 -29.16
CA LEU A 534 12.07 7.28 -28.69
C LEU A 534 11.65 8.35 -29.71
N GLU A 535 12.56 9.21 -30.16
CA GLU A 535 12.24 10.39 -30.99
C GLU A 535 11.60 10.03 -32.33
N PRO A 536 12.08 9.02 -33.10
CA PRO A 536 11.45 8.65 -34.36
C PRO A 536 10.00 8.18 -34.16
N ARG A 537 9.76 7.37 -33.12
CA ARG A 537 8.42 6.85 -32.81
C ARG A 537 7.52 7.95 -32.26
N LEU A 538 8.05 8.84 -31.43
CA LEU A 538 7.34 10.01 -30.93
C LEU A 538 6.87 10.90 -32.08
N ALA A 539 7.75 11.22 -33.03
CA ALA A 539 7.44 12.06 -34.18
C ALA A 539 6.38 11.41 -35.10
N GLU A 540 6.40 10.09 -35.27
CA GLU A 540 5.37 9.34 -36.00
C GLU A 540 3.99 9.45 -35.32
N VAL A 541 3.93 9.16 -34.01
CA VAL A 541 2.68 9.20 -33.24
C VAL A 541 2.14 10.64 -33.17
N ALA A 542 3.00 11.63 -32.91
CA ALA A 542 2.64 13.05 -32.89
C ALA A 542 2.01 13.50 -34.20
N ARG A 543 2.60 13.13 -35.35
CA ARG A 543 2.06 13.45 -36.68
C ARG A 543 0.71 12.79 -36.94
N ARG A 544 0.55 11.52 -36.53
CA ARG A 544 -0.70 10.76 -36.68
C ARG A 544 -1.84 11.40 -35.87
N LEU A 545 -1.55 11.83 -34.64
CA LEU A 545 -2.52 12.44 -33.74
C LEU A 545 -2.74 13.95 -33.98
N ARG A 546 -1.84 14.57 -34.77
CA ARG A 546 -1.76 16.03 -35.01
C ARG A 546 -1.58 16.83 -33.73
N ILE A 547 -0.73 16.34 -32.83
CA ILE A 547 -0.40 16.96 -31.55
C ILE A 547 1.11 17.21 -31.51
N GLU A 548 1.52 18.41 -31.14
CA GLU A 548 2.94 18.71 -30.91
C GLU A 548 3.40 18.04 -29.62
N ALA A 549 4.53 17.33 -29.69
CA ALA A 549 5.08 16.57 -28.58
C ALA A 549 6.59 16.74 -28.50
N LEU A 550 7.11 16.91 -27.28
CA LEU A 550 8.53 17.06 -26.98
C LEU A 550 8.94 16.02 -25.93
N ALA A 551 9.95 15.20 -26.22
CA ALA A 551 10.57 14.34 -25.23
C ALA A 551 11.38 15.19 -24.24
N LEU A 552 11.19 14.99 -22.94
CA LEU A 552 11.91 15.74 -21.92
C LEU A 552 13.20 14.98 -21.52
N PRO A 553 14.38 15.62 -21.53
CA PRO A 553 15.67 14.97 -21.26
C PRO A 553 15.94 14.78 -19.76
N ILE A 554 14.94 14.27 -19.05
CA ILE A 554 14.95 13.91 -17.63
C ILE A 554 14.23 12.58 -17.47
N ARG A 555 14.37 11.94 -16.31
CA ARG A 555 13.59 10.76 -15.95
C ARG A 555 12.57 11.08 -14.88
N SER A 556 11.48 10.32 -14.90
CA SER A 556 10.51 10.27 -13.81
C SER A 556 10.27 8.82 -13.42
N VAL A 557 9.77 8.57 -12.21
CA VAL A 557 9.39 7.21 -11.81
C VAL A 557 8.11 6.75 -12.52
N GLY A 558 8.10 5.49 -12.96
CA GLY A 558 6.93 4.74 -13.43
C GLY A 558 6.85 3.35 -12.81
N VAL A 559 5.83 2.59 -13.19
CA VAL A 559 5.68 1.17 -12.85
C VAL A 559 5.32 0.36 -14.11
N LYS A 560 6.12 -0.68 -14.39
CA LYS A 560 5.91 -1.62 -15.49
C LYS A 560 6.08 -3.04 -14.96
N ALA A 561 5.07 -3.89 -15.15
CA ALA A 561 5.09 -5.29 -14.70
C ALA A 561 5.55 -5.45 -13.24
N ASP A 562 4.93 -4.70 -12.33
CA ASP A 562 5.22 -4.65 -10.88
C ASP A 562 6.61 -4.15 -10.47
N LEU A 563 7.46 -3.76 -11.43
CA LEU A 563 8.76 -3.18 -11.18
C LEU A 563 8.74 -1.66 -11.36
N ARG A 564 9.48 -1.00 -10.48
CA ARG A 564 9.74 0.43 -10.58
C ARG A 564 10.65 0.70 -11.78
N SER A 565 10.26 1.62 -12.63
CA SER A 565 11.06 2.06 -13.79
C SER A 565 11.34 3.56 -13.73
N TYR A 566 12.40 4.01 -14.39
CA TYR A 566 12.72 5.42 -14.58
C TYR A 566 12.89 5.68 -16.08
N GLU A 567 11.95 6.44 -16.63
CA GLU A 567 11.76 6.65 -18.06
C GLU A 567 11.41 8.11 -18.35
N HIS A 568 11.35 8.46 -19.64
CA HIS A 568 11.24 9.84 -20.09
C HIS A 568 9.78 10.31 -20.13
N PRO A 569 9.47 11.50 -19.57
CA PRO A 569 8.22 12.18 -19.83
C PRO A 569 8.17 12.78 -21.24
N VAL A 570 6.96 12.91 -21.78
CA VAL A 570 6.67 13.66 -23.01
C VAL A 570 5.76 14.85 -22.67
N LEU A 571 6.09 16.02 -23.19
CA LEU A 571 5.29 17.24 -23.06
C LEU A 571 4.48 17.50 -24.35
N LEU A 572 3.16 17.59 -24.22
CA LEU A 572 2.22 17.87 -25.29
C LEU A 572 1.83 19.34 -25.31
N THR A 573 1.83 19.94 -26.50
CA THR A 573 1.23 21.25 -26.76
C THR A 573 0.00 21.06 -27.64
N SER A 574 -1.18 21.36 -27.10
CA SER A 574 -2.46 21.12 -27.77
C SER A 574 -3.60 21.89 -27.12
N GLU A 575 -4.58 22.30 -27.94
CA GLU A 575 -5.86 22.90 -27.54
C GLU A 575 -7.05 21.94 -27.72
N GLU A 576 -6.77 20.66 -27.92
CA GLU A 576 -7.79 19.63 -28.06
C GLU A 576 -8.60 19.47 -26.74
N PRO A 577 -9.86 19.02 -26.81
CA PRO A 577 -10.67 18.78 -25.63
C PRO A 577 -10.07 17.66 -24.76
N TRP A 578 -10.41 17.68 -23.48
CA TRP A 578 -9.89 16.78 -22.45
C TRP A 578 -9.92 15.30 -22.86
N GLU A 579 -11.04 14.85 -23.42
CA GLU A 579 -11.26 13.45 -23.79
C GLU A 579 -10.22 13.00 -24.84
N ARG A 580 -9.99 13.83 -25.87
CA ARG A 580 -8.99 13.57 -26.90
C ARG A 580 -7.56 13.66 -26.37
N LEU A 581 -7.30 14.53 -25.40
CA LEU A 581 -5.99 14.63 -24.74
C LEU A 581 -5.66 13.36 -23.93
N ILE A 582 -6.65 12.80 -23.22
CA ILE A 582 -6.46 11.54 -22.47
C ILE A 582 -6.20 10.36 -23.40
N GLU A 583 -6.96 10.25 -24.51
CA GLU A 583 -6.72 9.22 -25.53
C GLU A 583 -5.34 9.37 -26.19
N ALA A 584 -4.94 10.60 -26.50
CA ALA A 584 -3.63 10.88 -27.06
C ALA A 584 -2.51 10.53 -26.08
N ALA A 585 -2.62 10.95 -24.82
CA ALA A 585 -1.67 10.61 -23.76
C ALA A 585 -1.51 9.09 -23.64
N ALA A 586 -2.63 8.35 -23.66
CA ALA A 586 -2.62 6.89 -23.65
C ALA A 586 -1.85 6.28 -24.80
N THR A 587 -2.08 6.81 -26.00
CA THR A 587 -1.37 6.36 -27.21
C THR A 587 0.14 6.62 -27.10
N PHE A 588 0.56 7.77 -26.57
CA PHE A 588 1.98 8.09 -26.42
C PHE A 588 2.70 7.11 -25.48
N TYR A 589 2.20 6.90 -24.26
CA TYR A 589 2.88 6.00 -23.32
C TYR A 589 2.68 4.50 -23.63
N SER A 590 1.77 4.14 -24.54
CA SER A 590 1.60 2.75 -24.99
C SER A 590 2.46 2.42 -26.21
N GLU A 591 2.60 3.36 -27.16
CA GLU A 591 3.25 3.09 -28.45
C GLU A 591 4.66 3.66 -28.58
N VAL A 592 5.03 4.66 -27.78
CA VAL A 592 6.38 5.22 -27.77
C VAL A 592 7.21 4.51 -26.70
N PRO A 593 8.33 3.86 -27.07
CA PRO A 593 9.17 3.16 -26.11
C PRO A 593 9.82 4.14 -25.14
N HIS A 594 10.14 3.68 -23.94
CA HIS A 594 10.83 4.46 -22.90
C HIS A 594 10.09 5.72 -22.43
N VAL A 595 8.77 5.79 -22.68
CA VAL A 595 7.88 6.83 -22.15
C VAL A 595 7.03 6.25 -21.03
N ASN A 596 7.04 6.94 -19.88
CA ASN A 596 6.19 6.58 -18.75
C ASN A 596 5.23 7.70 -18.32
N ARG A 597 5.37 8.91 -18.87
CA ARG A 597 4.52 10.05 -18.54
C ARG A 597 4.19 10.91 -19.74
N CYS A 598 2.99 11.47 -19.70
CA CYS A 598 2.52 12.42 -20.68
C CYS A 598 1.98 13.67 -19.97
N LEU A 599 2.55 14.83 -20.30
CA LEU A 599 2.25 16.12 -19.72
C LEU A 599 1.50 16.99 -20.72
N TRP A 600 0.59 17.82 -20.25
CA TRP A 600 -0.07 18.85 -21.04
C TRP A 600 0.44 20.23 -20.66
N TRP A 601 1.09 20.90 -21.60
CA TRP A 601 1.59 22.26 -21.43
C TRP A 601 0.45 23.27 -21.31
N ARG A 602 0.48 24.10 -20.26
CA ARG A 602 -0.49 25.19 -20.03
C ARG A 602 0.18 26.55 -19.85
N GLY A 603 1.42 26.73 -20.30
CA GLY A 603 2.04 28.06 -20.38
C GLY A 603 1.77 28.75 -21.73
N GLU A 604 2.52 29.81 -22.00
CA GLU A 604 2.36 30.60 -23.24
C GLU A 604 3.18 30.00 -24.40
N GLY A 605 2.58 29.92 -25.59
CA GLY A 605 3.25 29.46 -26.81
C GLY A 605 3.61 27.96 -26.80
N SER A 606 4.33 27.52 -27.84
CA SER A 606 4.84 26.15 -27.90
C SER A 606 6.23 26.02 -27.29
N VAL A 607 6.51 24.86 -26.70
CA VAL A 607 7.81 24.54 -26.10
C VAL A 607 8.67 23.81 -27.12
N ARG A 608 9.72 24.48 -27.60
CA ARG A 608 10.60 23.95 -28.65
C ARG A 608 11.79 23.15 -28.13
N SER A 609 12.18 23.40 -26.89
CA SER A 609 13.34 22.76 -26.25
C SER A 609 13.15 22.76 -24.75
N ALA A 610 13.74 21.77 -24.09
CA ALA A 610 13.79 21.69 -22.64
C ALA A 610 15.21 21.29 -22.22
N ARG A 611 15.78 21.99 -21.23
CA ARG A 611 17.14 21.75 -20.76
C ARG A 611 17.16 21.55 -19.25
N PRO A 612 17.76 20.48 -18.72
CA PRO A 612 17.87 20.29 -17.28
C PRO A 612 18.74 21.37 -16.64
N LEU A 613 18.36 21.80 -15.44
CA LEU A 613 19.12 22.72 -14.61
C LEU A 613 19.83 21.92 -13.51
N ALA A 614 21.07 22.29 -13.21
CA ALA A 614 21.77 21.73 -12.06
C ALA A 614 21.10 22.21 -10.78
N ALA A 615 20.41 21.32 -10.07
CA ALA A 615 19.62 21.67 -8.90
C ALA A 615 19.49 20.48 -7.94
N THR A 616 19.65 20.76 -6.64
CA THR A 616 19.53 19.77 -5.56
C THR A 616 18.55 20.27 -4.49
N VAL A 617 18.36 19.52 -3.41
CA VAL A 617 17.48 19.95 -2.32
C VAL A 617 18.10 21.14 -1.59
N THR A 618 17.43 22.28 -1.62
CA THR A 618 17.80 23.48 -0.85
C THR A 618 16.56 24.08 -0.19
N ARG A 619 16.76 24.87 0.86
CA ARG A 619 15.68 25.58 1.55
C ARG A 619 14.86 26.44 0.58
N ASP A 620 15.53 27.28 -0.22
CA ASP A 620 14.86 28.17 -1.17
C ASP A 620 14.02 27.43 -2.23
N ARG A 621 14.53 26.30 -2.75
CA ARG A 621 13.76 25.48 -3.72
C ARG A 621 12.57 24.79 -3.07
N LEU A 622 12.72 24.32 -1.83
CA LEU A 622 11.60 23.76 -1.07
C LEU A 622 10.56 24.82 -0.74
N ASP A 623 10.98 26.04 -0.37
CA ASP A 623 10.07 27.15 -0.09
C ASP A 623 9.31 27.59 -1.35
N LEU A 624 9.98 27.62 -2.51
CA LEU A 624 9.32 27.82 -3.80
C LEU A 624 8.26 26.75 -4.08
N LEU A 625 8.59 25.47 -3.86
CA LEU A 625 7.66 24.37 -4.04
C LEU A 625 6.49 24.42 -3.03
N ARG A 626 6.75 24.83 -1.78
CA ARG A 626 5.71 25.03 -0.75
C ARG A 626 4.72 26.11 -1.16
N GLU A 627 5.19 27.23 -1.70
CA GLU A 627 4.32 28.30 -2.20
C GLU A 627 3.51 27.83 -3.41
N ALA A 628 4.12 27.10 -4.33
CA ALA A 628 3.45 26.52 -5.48
C ALA A 628 2.34 25.55 -5.04
N ASP A 629 2.66 24.59 -4.16
CA ASP A 629 1.71 23.61 -3.63
C ASP A 629 0.57 24.27 -2.86
N ALA A 630 0.86 25.27 -2.03
CA ALA A 630 -0.16 26.03 -1.30
C ALA A 630 -1.15 26.72 -2.24
N ARG A 631 -0.69 27.29 -3.37
CA ARG A 631 -1.57 27.90 -4.38
C ARG A 631 -2.46 26.86 -5.05
N VAL A 632 -1.91 25.69 -5.38
CA VAL A 632 -2.67 24.57 -5.96
C VAL A 632 -3.74 24.07 -5.00
N MET A 633 -3.38 23.79 -3.74
CA MET A 633 -4.31 23.30 -2.73
C MET A 633 -5.43 24.32 -2.45
N ALA A 634 -5.09 25.62 -2.37
CA ALA A 634 -6.08 26.68 -2.17
C ALA A 634 -7.01 26.85 -3.38
N GLY A 635 -6.50 26.73 -4.60
CA GLY A 635 -7.29 26.73 -5.83
C GLY A 635 -8.28 25.57 -5.87
N LEU A 636 -7.82 24.35 -5.57
CA LEU A 636 -8.69 23.16 -5.48
C LEU A 636 -9.84 23.36 -4.50
N ARG A 637 -9.59 23.97 -3.33
CA ARG A 637 -10.63 24.27 -2.34
C ARG A 637 -11.61 25.32 -2.85
N ARG A 638 -11.12 26.45 -3.40
CA ARG A 638 -11.97 27.52 -3.95
C ARG A 638 -12.90 27.03 -5.06
N HIS A 639 -12.44 26.09 -5.88
CA HIS A 639 -13.20 25.53 -6.99
C HIS A 639 -14.00 24.27 -6.62
N GLY A 640 -14.02 23.88 -5.34
CA GLY A 640 -14.80 22.71 -4.87
C GLY A 640 -14.28 21.36 -5.38
N LEU A 641 -13.03 21.28 -5.82
CA LEU A 641 -12.41 20.06 -6.39
C LEU A 641 -11.53 19.31 -5.38
N TYR A 642 -11.25 19.89 -4.21
CA TYR A 642 -10.37 19.27 -3.22
C TYR A 642 -10.88 17.89 -2.77
N ASP A 643 -12.18 17.77 -2.47
CA ASP A 643 -12.77 16.54 -1.95
C ASP A 643 -13.05 15.49 -3.05
N SER A 644 -13.22 15.92 -4.31
CA SER A 644 -13.46 15.02 -5.44
C SER A 644 -12.17 14.42 -6.01
N ILE A 645 -11.04 15.12 -5.86
CA ILE A 645 -9.72 14.64 -6.27
C ILE A 645 -9.09 13.89 -5.11
N TRP A 646 -8.64 12.66 -5.35
CA TRP A 646 -8.09 11.82 -4.29
C TRP A 646 -6.73 12.35 -3.78
N GLN A 647 -5.88 12.78 -4.71
CA GLN A 647 -4.61 13.44 -4.41
C GLN A 647 -4.21 14.34 -5.58
N CYS A 648 -3.53 15.45 -5.29
CA CYS A 648 -3.02 16.34 -6.34
C CYS A 648 -1.57 16.79 -6.07
N PRO A 649 -0.54 15.96 -6.31
CA PRO A 649 0.85 16.39 -6.13
C PRO A 649 1.19 17.61 -6.99
N THR A 650 1.82 18.61 -6.35
CA THR A 650 2.54 19.69 -7.03
C THR A 650 4.02 19.34 -7.03
N VAL A 651 4.65 19.38 -8.20
CA VAL A 651 6.02 18.92 -8.41
C VAL A 651 6.83 20.05 -9.04
N LEU A 652 8.03 20.30 -8.52
CA LEU A 652 8.97 21.26 -9.09
C LEU A 652 10.09 20.49 -9.79
N VAL A 653 10.25 20.75 -11.08
CA VAL A 653 11.18 20.04 -11.96
C VAL A 653 12.26 21.00 -12.44
N PRO A 654 13.55 20.68 -12.24
CA PRO A 654 14.66 21.53 -12.65
C PRO A 654 14.88 21.43 -14.16
N LEU A 655 13.91 21.94 -14.91
CA LEU A 655 13.84 21.90 -16.35
C LEU A 655 13.48 23.30 -16.86
N GLU A 656 14.45 23.90 -17.56
CA GLU A 656 14.31 25.18 -18.23
C GLU A 656 13.64 24.97 -19.58
N ILE A 657 12.55 25.72 -19.79
CA ILE A 657 11.76 25.67 -21.03
C ILE A 657 11.60 27.05 -21.68
N ASP A 658 11.95 28.12 -20.96
CA ASP A 658 11.80 29.52 -21.37
C ASP A 658 13.13 30.25 -21.60
N GLY A 659 14.26 29.57 -21.35
CA GLY A 659 15.61 30.12 -21.47
C GLY A 659 16.00 31.13 -20.37
N ARG A 660 15.29 31.16 -19.23
CA ARG A 660 15.52 32.15 -18.15
C ARG A 660 16.04 31.56 -16.84
N GLY A 661 16.48 30.30 -16.83
CA GLY A 661 16.96 29.61 -15.62
C GLY A 661 15.88 29.27 -14.62
N ARG A 662 14.60 29.25 -15.03
CA ARG A 662 13.45 28.95 -14.18
C ARG A 662 13.00 27.51 -14.36
N GLU A 663 12.31 26.97 -13.36
CA GLU A 663 11.93 25.56 -13.26
C GLU A 663 10.48 25.32 -13.67
N LEU A 664 10.17 24.13 -14.19
CA LEU A 664 8.81 23.74 -14.56
C LEU A 664 8.03 23.27 -13.33
N ALA A 665 6.83 23.84 -13.11
CA ALA A 665 5.88 23.32 -12.14
C ALA A 665 4.90 22.34 -12.83
N ILE A 666 4.72 21.18 -12.23
CA ILE A 666 3.78 20.14 -12.69
C ILE A 666 2.70 19.95 -11.63
N VAL A 667 1.44 19.92 -12.07
CA VAL A 667 0.29 19.60 -11.22
C VAL A 667 -0.27 18.25 -11.65
N ARG A 668 -0.38 17.32 -10.70
CA ARG A 668 -0.76 15.92 -10.92
C ARG A 668 -2.08 15.58 -10.23
N PRO A 669 -3.24 16.01 -10.75
CA PRO A 669 -4.52 15.69 -10.15
C PRO A 669 -4.90 14.23 -10.48
N VAL A 670 -5.26 13.41 -9.48
CA VAL A 670 -5.65 12.00 -9.69
C VAL A 670 -6.93 11.59 -8.99
N HIS A 671 -7.72 10.76 -9.68
CA HIS A 671 -8.75 9.94 -9.07
C HIS A 671 -8.18 8.55 -8.80
N SER A 672 -8.45 8.03 -7.60
CA SER A 672 -8.11 6.68 -7.22
C SER A 672 -9.01 6.23 -6.08
N GLU A 673 -9.40 4.97 -6.10
CA GLU A 673 -10.11 4.36 -4.98
C GLU A 673 -9.14 3.77 -3.94
N ARG A 674 -8.02 3.20 -4.41
CA ARG A 674 -7.13 2.36 -3.57
C ARG A 674 -5.64 2.59 -3.79
N ALA A 675 -5.25 3.69 -4.42
CA ALA A 675 -3.87 4.05 -4.79
C ALA A 675 -3.13 3.06 -5.71
N MET A 676 -3.66 1.87 -6.00
CA MET A 676 -3.05 0.87 -6.89
C MET A 676 -3.14 1.29 -8.36
N THR A 677 -4.32 1.74 -8.77
CA THR A 677 -4.56 2.35 -10.07
C THR A 677 -4.98 3.80 -9.87
N ALA A 678 -4.69 4.65 -10.85
CA ALA A 678 -5.10 6.06 -10.80
C ALA A 678 -5.33 6.59 -12.21
N THR A 679 -6.37 7.40 -12.36
CA THR A 679 -6.66 8.15 -13.60
C THR A 679 -6.41 9.63 -13.37
N PRO A 680 -5.99 10.38 -14.40
CA PRO A 680 -5.85 11.82 -14.31
C PRO A 680 -7.22 12.46 -14.03
N ALA A 681 -7.28 13.38 -13.07
CA ALA A 681 -8.49 14.12 -12.74
C ALA A 681 -8.57 15.42 -13.56
N ARG A 682 -9.76 15.71 -14.09
CA ARG A 682 -9.99 16.91 -14.90
C ARG A 682 -10.08 18.15 -14.01
N LEU A 683 -9.28 19.17 -14.32
CA LEU A 683 -9.41 20.50 -13.73
C LEU A 683 -10.32 21.38 -14.60
N THR A 684 -11.07 22.30 -13.98
CA THR A 684 -11.88 23.27 -14.73
C THR A 684 -10.97 24.28 -15.44
N PRO A 685 -11.36 24.81 -16.61
CA PRO A 685 -10.58 25.85 -17.30
C PRO A 685 -10.27 27.06 -16.39
N ALA A 686 -11.24 27.48 -15.59
CA ALA A 686 -11.08 28.60 -14.65
C ALA A 686 -10.00 28.32 -13.60
N LEU A 687 -9.94 27.10 -13.04
CA LEU A 687 -8.87 26.72 -12.13
C LEU A 687 -7.53 26.67 -12.85
N ILE A 688 -7.45 26.12 -14.06
CA ILE A 688 -6.20 26.06 -14.83
C ILE A 688 -5.64 27.47 -15.08
N ASP A 689 -6.49 28.43 -15.45
CA ASP A 689 -6.08 29.83 -15.66
C ASP A 689 -5.61 30.49 -14.36
N GLU A 690 -6.31 30.26 -13.24
CA GLU A 690 -5.91 30.73 -11.91
C GLU A 690 -4.56 30.15 -11.49
N LEU A 691 -4.36 28.84 -11.64
CA LEU A 691 -3.11 28.16 -11.32
C LEU A 691 -1.97 28.65 -12.22
N ARG A 692 -2.22 28.84 -13.52
CA ARG A 692 -1.22 29.37 -14.45
C ARG A 692 -0.76 30.76 -14.00
N ALA A 693 -1.69 31.69 -13.77
CA ALA A 693 -1.37 33.04 -13.34
C ALA A 693 -0.67 33.04 -11.97
N GLY A 694 -1.17 32.24 -11.02
CA GLY A 694 -0.62 32.11 -9.68
C GLY A 694 0.78 31.51 -9.69
N LEU A 695 1.06 30.45 -10.45
CA LEU A 695 2.37 29.81 -10.46
C LEU A 695 3.40 30.62 -11.23
N LEU A 696 3.04 31.24 -12.37
CA LEU A 696 3.95 32.11 -13.13
C LEU A 696 4.35 33.38 -12.37
N ALA A 697 3.56 33.81 -11.39
CA ALA A 697 3.91 34.91 -10.50
C ALA A 697 5.03 34.54 -9.50
N LEU A 698 5.42 33.26 -9.38
CA LEU A 698 6.58 32.84 -8.61
C LEU A 698 7.86 33.06 -9.44
N PRO A 699 8.85 33.83 -8.95
CA PRO A 699 10.05 34.17 -9.72
C PRO A 699 10.85 32.97 -10.25
N GLY A 700 10.82 31.84 -9.56
CA GLY A 700 11.54 30.62 -9.94
C GLY A 700 10.78 29.66 -10.85
N VAL A 701 9.55 29.97 -11.26
CA VAL A 701 8.71 29.07 -12.06
C VAL A 701 8.63 29.54 -13.52
N ALA A 702 8.97 28.66 -14.46
CA ALA A 702 8.95 28.89 -15.90
C ALA A 702 7.56 28.69 -16.51
N GLY A 703 6.76 27.79 -15.93
CA GLY A 703 5.46 27.44 -16.47
C GLY A 703 4.73 26.36 -15.70
N LEU A 704 3.56 26.00 -16.21
CA LEU A 704 2.66 24.98 -15.66
C LEU A 704 2.45 23.88 -16.69
N ALA A 705 2.61 22.63 -16.27
CA ALA A 705 2.13 21.46 -16.99
C ALA A 705 1.18 20.61 -16.12
N LEU A 706 0.19 19.98 -16.74
CA LEU A 706 -0.70 19.02 -16.09
C LEU A 706 -0.30 17.60 -16.48
N ASP A 707 -0.16 16.70 -15.51
CA ASP A 707 0.20 15.31 -15.80
C ASP A 707 -1.05 14.47 -16.10
N LEU A 708 -1.15 14.00 -17.35
CA LEU A 708 -2.27 13.25 -17.94
C LEU A 708 -2.10 11.73 -17.85
N THR A 709 -1.06 11.26 -17.17
CA THR A 709 -0.69 9.84 -17.19
C THR A 709 -1.66 9.01 -16.34
N THR A 710 -1.88 7.74 -16.67
CA THR A 710 -2.53 6.78 -15.75
C THR A 710 -1.49 6.09 -14.87
N LYS A 711 -1.92 5.47 -13.77
CA LYS A 711 -1.12 4.48 -13.03
C LYS A 711 -1.76 3.11 -13.26
N PRO A 712 -1.05 2.15 -13.89
CA PRO A 712 0.20 2.28 -14.67
C PRO A 712 -0.01 3.08 -15.98
N PRO A 713 1.05 3.57 -16.69
CA PRO A 713 2.48 3.30 -16.47
C PRO A 713 3.19 4.31 -15.56
N GLY A 714 2.57 5.44 -15.25
CA GLY A 714 3.09 6.40 -14.30
C GLY A 714 2.92 5.93 -12.85
N THR A 715 3.36 6.74 -11.91
CA THR A 715 2.97 6.62 -10.51
C THR A 715 2.34 7.93 -10.02
N ILE A 716 1.90 7.97 -8.76
CA ILE A 716 1.27 9.17 -8.20
C ILE A 716 2.31 10.29 -7.99
N GLU A 717 3.47 9.96 -7.40
CA GLU A 717 4.58 10.90 -7.16
C GLU A 717 5.58 10.87 -8.35
N TRP A 718 6.53 11.81 -8.40
CA TRP A 718 7.47 12.01 -9.54
C TRP A 718 8.95 11.76 -9.21
N GLU A 719 9.33 12.13 -7.97
CA GLU A 719 10.59 11.96 -7.20
C GLU A 719 11.85 12.78 -7.51
#